data_AF-A0A0U0ZT29-F1
#
_entry.id   AF-A0A0U0ZT29-F1
#
_cell.length_a   1.000
_cell.length_b   1.000
_cell.length_c   1.000
_cell.angle_alpha   90.00
_cell.angle_beta   90.00
_cell.angle_gamma   90.00
#
_symmetry.space_group_name_H-M   'P 1'
#
loop_
_entity.id
_entity.type
_entity.pdbx_description
1 polymer ?
#
loop_
_entity_poly.entity_id
_entity_poly.type
_entity_poly.pdbx_seq_one_letter_code
_entity_poly.pdbx_strand_id
1 'polypeptide(L)'
;MGRGFQGAILRGLGARDHVATVVGTAPVAPNCVRITMSAPTLFEDLLHTPAEWLRFWFPDPDGGTSEHQRAYTIVTTDESAGEFSIDVVIHEPAGPACQWAVAARPGMTIPVVAFGSARFEVPADLPSGFLLIGDSASIPAINSIVAALPADVDIEVYLERHSPDDELIPLTTHPRRRLHWVDRIDETSLAAAIEGRDWSNWYGWASSESGSLKHLRKRLRDEFGFPKADVHAAAYWTFGRAMGSRRGDSETPQKPTPKPVVVPPDTPVKPSATPETTAPQGRWRSQAAGELLAPVKKQMIAGGVLQAIITMVELAPFVVLVELTRQLLAGADEAQLRHTGFIFLVLLVLGATLGMALTLWLHVVDLRFSADVRRRLLDKLSRVPLGWFTQRGSGSVKKLIQDDTMSLHYLITHSIPDAVAAVVGPVAVLVYLFVIEWRMALILLIPILVYLLTMMAMMYQSGPKIVEASRWADRMSTESTAYLEGQPVIRIFGGAAASSFKRRLDDYLRFLNDWQRPFIGRKTFMDLVTRPTTFLWLIATAGTLFVVSGAMQPVTLLPFLVLGTTFGARLLGIAYGLGSIRGGLESARHIAVALDETELDVIEAPVTADAVASVSFEGVTFGYRPGAPVIHDVSLTLRPGTVTALVGPSGSGKSTLASLLARFHDVERGAIRIDGTDIRTLTPDELYAKVGFVFQDVQLVAGTVRENIALACPEATDDDVESAARDAQIHERILRLPNGYDTVLDTDTQLSGGEKQRLTIARALLADTPILILDEATAFADPESEYLVQQALGRLIDSRTVLVIAHRLHTIADADQIVVLDHGRVAETGTHTDLLANNGRYRRLWEGHRYEQSSVLAGGNL
;
A
#
# COMPACT_ATOMS: atom_id res chain seq x y z
N MET A 1 -14.61 32.61 -5.95
CA MET A 1 -15.39 31.71 -5.04
C MET A 1 -16.88 31.76 -5.32
N GLY A 2 -17.74 30.89 -4.78
CA GLY A 2 -19.21 31.03 -4.86
C GLY A 2 -19.72 32.24 -4.02
N ARG A 3 -20.85 32.91 -4.39
CA ARG A 3 -21.52 33.93 -3.53
C ARG A 3 -22.50 33.17 -2.61
N GLY A 4 -22.81 33.72 -1.44
CA GLY A 4 -23.75 33.11 -0.48
C GLY A 4 -23.14 32.00 0.40
N PHE A 5 -24.01 31.15 0.94
CA PHE A 5 -23.69 30.15 1.98
C PHE A 5 -22.58 29.17 1.57
N GLN A 6 -22.60 28.69 0.31
CA GLN A 6 -21.58 27.78 -0.21
C GLN A 6 -20.18 28.42 -0.26
N GLY A 7 -20.11 29.72 -0.60
CA GLY A 7 -18.85 30.49 -0.56
C GLY A 7 -18.36 30.79 0.86
N ALA A 8 -19.27 30.92 1.84
CA ALA A 8 -18.91 31.05 3.25
C ALA A 8 -18.34 29.74 3.81
N ILE A 9 -18.93 28.60 3.46
CA ILE A 9 -18.40 27.27 3.83
C ILE A 9 -17.02 27.05 3.24
N LEU A 10 -16.82 27.32 1.94
CA LEU A 10 -15.52 27.14 1.28
C LEU A 10 -14.43 28.00 1.94
N ARG A 11 -14.71 29.25 2.31
CA ARG A 11 -13.79 30.10 3.08
C ARG A 11 -13.50 29.55 4.47
N GLY A 12 -14.53 29.03 5.14
CA GLY A 12 -14.38 28.36 6.44
C GLY A 12 -13.50 27.10 6.37
N LEU A 13 -13.44 26.45 5.20
CA LEU A 13 -12.56 25.32 4.91
C LEU A 13 -11.17 25.72 4.41
N GLY A 14 -10.87 27.01 4.38
CA GLY A 14 -9.57 27.54 3.99
C GLY A 14 -9.43 27.85 2.49
N ALA A 15 -10.48 27.72 1.67
CA ALA A 15 -10.41 28.14 0.28
C ALA A 15 -10.20 29.66 0.18
N ARG A 16 -9.23 30.08 -0.63
CA ARG A 16 -8.90 31.48 -0.91
C ARG A 16 -9.01 31.77 -2.41
N ASP A 17 -9.44 32.98 -2.74
CA ASP A 17 -9.44 33.47 -4.13
C ASP A 17 -8.07 34.12 -4.34
N HIS A 18 -7.32 33.62 -5.31
CA HIS A 18 -6.07 34.22 -5.75
C HIS A 18 -6.32 34.96 -7.06
N VAL A 19 -5.58 36.04 -7.28
CA VAL A 19 -5.60 36.75 -8.56
C VAL A 19 -4.37 36.28 -9.32
N ALA A 20 -4.59 35.54 -10.40
CA ALA A 20 -3.52 35.13 -11.30
C ALA A 20 -3.38 36.17 -12.41
N THR A 21 -2.17 36.69 -12.58
CA THR A 21 -1.85 37.68 -13.62
C THR A 21 -1.11 36.99 -14.76
N VAL A 22 -1.59 37.09 -15.99
CA VAL A 22 -0.91 36.53 -17.17
C VAL A 22 0.45 37.21 -17.34
N VAL A 23 1.51 36.39 -17.40
CA VAL A 23 2.89 36.83 -17.65
C VAL A 23 3.23 36.61 -19.12
N GLY A 24 2.77 35.51 -19.71
CA GLY A 24 3.04 35.18 -21.10
C GLY A 24 2.10 34.12 -21.67
N THR A 25 2.06 34.04 -22.99
CA THR A 25 1.31 33.02 -23.73
C THR A 25 2.20 32.43 -24.82
N ALA A 26 2.20 31.11 -24.97
CA ALA A 26 2.98 30.41 -25.99
C ALA A 26 2.10 29.35 -26.70
N PRO A 27 2.19 29.23 -28.04
CA PRO A 27 1.51 28.14 -28.74
C PRO A 27 2.19 26.81 -28.42
N VAL A 28 1.39 25.80 -28.06
CA VAL A 28 1.85 24.40 -27.86
C VAL A 28 1.55 23.57 -29.09
N ALA A 29 0.34 23.74 -29.63
CA ALA A 29 -0.15 23.16 -30.88
C ALA A 29 -1.13 24.16 -31.54
N PRO A 30 -1.50 24.02 -32.82
CA PRO A 30 -2.47 24.91 -33.49
C PRO A 30 -3.76 25.13 -32.70
N ASN A 31 -4.25 24.11 -31.99
CA ASN A 31 -5.44 24.14 -31.15
C ASN A 31 -5.15 24.13 -29.64
N CYS A 32 -3.92 24.45 -29.20
CA CYS A 32 -3.56 24.46 -27.78
C CYS A 32 -2.60 25.60 -27.43
N VAL A 33 -2.99 26.42 -26.45
CA VAL A 33 -2.20 27.56 -25.97
C VAL A 33 -1.79 27.34 -24.51
N ARG A 34 -0.50 27.52 -24.22
CA ARG A 34 0.02 27.61 -22.86
C ARG A 34 -0.08 29.03 -22.35
N ILE A 35 -0.64 29.20 -21.16
CA ILE A 35 -0.72 30.49 -20.47
C ILE A 35 0.10 30.40 -19.19
N THR A 36 1.14 31.23 -19.08
CA THR A 36 1.95 31.38 -17.86
C THR A 36 1.41 32.55 -17.05
N MET A 37 1.22 32.33 -15.76
CA MET A 37 0.62 33.29 -14.84
C MET A 37 1.41 33.38 -13.54
N SER A 38 1.42 34.57 -12.92
CA SER A 38 1.99 34.79 -11.60
C SER A 38 0.87 34.93 -10.56
N ALA A 39 0.99 34.17 -9.47
CA ALA A 39 0.12 34.24 -8.29
C ALA A 39 0.91 33.81 -7.04
N PRO A 40 1.72 34.70 -6.42
CA PRO A 40 2.63 34.31 -5.33
C PRO A 40 1.93 33.67 -4.12
N THR A 41 0.70 34.08 -3.82
CA THR A 41 -0.08 33.53 -2.68
C THR A 41 -0.69 32.16 -2.96
N LEU A 42 -0.68 31.70 -4.21
CA LEU A 42 -1.29 30.42 -4.60
C LEU A 42 -0.54 29.22 -4.01
N PHE A 43 0.78 29.31 -3.93
CA PHE A 43 1.66 28.20 -3.52
C PHE A 43 1.53 27.83 -2.05
N GLU A 44 0.97 28.71 -1.21
CA GLU A 44 0.62 28.35 0.17
C GLU A 44 -0.51 27.30 0.23
N ASP A 45 -1.35 27.24 -0.80
CA ASP A 45 -2.57 26.42 -0.85
C ASP A 45 -2.45 25.23 -1.81
N LEU A 46 -1.33 25.09 -2.54
CA LEU A 46 -1.05 23.96 -3.41
C LEU A 46 -0.60 22.72 -2.63
N LEU A 47 -0.94 21.54 -3.15
CA LEU A 47 -0.63 20.25 -2.57
C LEU A 47 0.62 19.61 -3.19
N HIS A 48 1.06 20.13 -4.35
CA HIS A 48 2.20 19.63 -5.14
C HIS A 48 2.05 18.16 -5.52
N THR A 49 0.84 17.77 -5.91
CA THR A 49 0.52 16.40 -6.33
C THR A 49 0.34 16.30 -7.85
N PRO A 50 0.63 15.14 -8.48
CA PRO A 50 0.29 14.94 -9.88
C PRO A 50 -1.20 15.13 -10.16
N ALA A 51 -1.52 15.56 -11.38
CA ALA A 51 -2.85 15.92 -11.87
C ALA A 51 -3.55 17.03 -11.06
N GLU A 52 -2.80 17.78 -10.25
CA GLU A 52 -3.33 18.93 -9.52
C GLU A 52 -3.84 20.01 -10.48
N TRP A 53 -5.03 20.53 -10.19
CA TRP A 53 -5.74 21.46 -11.05
C TRP A 53 -6.29 22.64 -10.27
N LEU A 54 -6.37 23.76 -10.96
CA LEU A 54 -6.89 25.03 -10.45
C LEU A 54 -8.24 25.32 -11.07
N ARG A 55 -9.09 25.97 -10.28
CA ARG A 55 -10.41 26.44 -10.73
C ARG A 55 -10.35 27.90 -11.11
N PHE A 56 -10.69 28.20 -12.34
CA PHE A 56 -10.70 29.54 -12.92
C PHE A 56 -12.12 30.04 -13.11
N TRP A 57 -12.30 31.36 -13.00
CA TRP A 57 -13.57 32.05 -13.22
C TRP A 57 -13.44 32.98 -14.43
N PHE A 58 -13.94 32.54 -15.57
CA PHE A 58 -13.88 33.27 -16.83
C PHE A 58 -15.05 34.25 -16.93
N PRO A 59 -14.81 35.49 -17.40
CA PRO A 59 -15.90 36.44 -17.63
C PRO A 59 -16.83 35.95 -18.76
N ASP A 60 -18.07 36.42 -18.74
CA ASP A 60 -19.03 36.21 -19.82
C ASP A 60 -18.54 36.91 -21.11
N PRO A 61 -18.34 36.18 -22.22
CA PRO A 61 -17.89 36.76 -23.47
C PRO A 61 -18.88 37.77 -24.07
N ASP A 62 -20.17 37.67 -23.74
CA ASP A 62 -21.21 38.60 -24.21
C ASP A 62 -21.31 39.87 -23.36
N GLY A 63 -20.38 40.09 -22.42
CA GLY A 63 -20.31 41.28 -21.56
C GLY A 63 -21.27 41.26 -20.37
N GLY A 64 -21.86 40.10 -20.05
CA GLY A 64 -22.68 39.90 -18.86
C GLY A 64 -21.90 39.99 -17.56
N THR A 65 -22.61 40.14 -16.43
CA THR A 65 -22.02 40.14 -15.08
C THR A 65 -21.75 38.72 -14.54
N SER A 66 -22.01 37.70 -15.36
CA SER A 66 -21.84 36.29 -14.99
C SER A 66 -20.39 35.84 -15.19
N GLU A 67 -19.89 35.03 -14.27
CA GLU A 67 -18.62 34.33 -14.43
C GLU A 67 -18.86 32.84 -14.65
N HIS A 68 -18.09 32.24 -15.57
CA HIS A 68 -18.12 30.83 -15.93
C HIS A 68 -16.93 30.10 -15.34
N GLN A 69 -17.21 29.06 -14.55
CA GLN A 69 -16.16 28.28 -13.91
C GLN A 69 -15.58 27.20 -14.83
N ARG A 70 -14.25 27.05 -14.93
CA ARG A 70 -13.62 25.85 -15.53
C ARG A 70 -12.34 25.47 -14.78
N ALA A 71 -12.01 24.19 -14.76
CA ALA A 71 -10.78 23.68 -14.13
C ALA A 71 -9.71 23.40 -15.18
N TYR A 72 -8.45 23.70 -14.87
CA TYR A 72 -7.29 23.36 -15.69
C TYR A 72 -6.18 22.80 -14.82
N THR A 73 -5.56 21.71 -15.29
CA THR A 73 -4.41 21.09 -14.64
C THR A 73 -3.17 21.98 -14.78
N ILE A 74 -2.39 22.06 -13.72
CA ILE A 74 -1.11 22.77 -13.71
C ILE A 74 -0.09 21.98 -14.52
N VAL A 75 0.68 22.68 -15.37
CA VAL A 75 1.70 22.07 -16.24
C VAL A 75 3.11 22.25 -15.66
N THR A 76 3.44 23.47 -15.24
CA THR A 76 4.70 23.77 -14.56
C THR A 76 4.48 24.74 -13.40
N THR A 77 5.35 24.68 -12.41
CA THR A 77 5.40 25.59 -11.26
C THR A 77 6.82 26.09 -11.05
N ASP A 78 6.98 27.39 -10.80
CA ASP A 78 8.19 28.01 -10.26
C ASP A 78 7.81 28.76 -8.99
N GLU A 79 8.01 28.11 -7.84
CA GLU A 79 7.70 28.68 -6.53
C GLU A 79 8.55 29.92 -6.21
N SER A 80 9.78 29.99 -6.74
CA SER A 80 10.68 31.11 -6.46
C SER A 80 10.23 32.40 -7.16
N ALA A 81 9.67 32.25 -8.37
CA ALA A 81 9.07 33.34 -9.13
C ALA A 81 7.58 33.57 -8.79
N GLY A 82 6.95 32.62 -8.08
CA GLY A 82 5.52 32.61 -7.85
C GLY A 82 4.71 32.43 -9.14
N GLU A 83 5.25 31.67 -10.11
CA GLU A 83 4.68 31.48 -11.45
C GLU A 83 4.22 30.04 -11.69
N PHE A 84 3.14 29.88 -12.46
CA PHE A 84 2.65 28.57 -12.89
C PHE A 84 2.12 28.66 -14.33
N SER A 85 2.00 27.52 -15.01
CA SER A 85 1.42 27.47 -16.35
C SER A 85 0.27 26.46 -16.47
N ILE A 86 -0.66 26.75 -17.37
CA ILE A 86 -1.76 25.86 -17.77
C ILE A 86 -1.81 25.74 -19.29
N ASP A 87 -2.24 24.58 -19.79
CA ASP A 87 -2.50 24.37 -21.22
C ASP A 87 -4.01 24.39 -21.46
N VAL A 88 -4.44 25.26 -22.38
CA VAL A 88 -5.84 25.40 -22.77
C VAL A 88 -6.02 24.89 -24.19
N VAL A 89 -6.69 23.76 -24.33
CA VAL A 89 -7.14 23.23 -25.62
C VAL A 89 -8.35 24.03 -26.10
N ILE A 90 -8.25 24.55 -27.32
CA ILE A 90 -9.27 25.35 -28.00
C ILE A 90 -10.21 24.40 -28.74
N HIS A 91 -11.38 24.17 -28.16
CA HIS A 91 -12.43 23.36 -28.77
C HIS A 91 -13.39 24.21 -29.60
N GLU A 92 -13.92 23.65 -30.68
CA GLU A 92 -15.04 24.22 -31.44
C GLU A 92 -16.34 23.42 -31.22
N PRO A 93 -17.48 24.08 -30.92
CA PRO A 93 -17.63 25.53 -30.74
C PRO A 93 -16.97 26.05 -29.44
N ALA A 94 -16.35 27.23 -29.52
CA ALA A 94 -15.56 27.81 -28.43
C ALA A 94 -16.43 28.40 -27.32
N GLY A 95 -16.31 27.85 -26.11
CA GLY A 95 -16.93 28.40 -24.90
C GLY A 95 -16.16 29.58 -24.29
N PRO A 96 -16.68 30.20 -23.21
CA PRO A 96 -16.09 31.37 -22.54
C PRO A 96 -14.59 31.25 -22.23
N ALA A 97 -14.16 30.08 -21.73
CA ALA A 97 -12.77 29.84 -21.39
C ALA A 97 -11.84 29.76 -22.62
N CYS A 98 -12.32 29.16 -23.73
CA CYS A 98 -11.56 29.09 -24.97
C CYS A 98 -11.41 30.50 -25.57
N GLN A 99 -12.50 31.28 -25.60
CA GLN A 99 -12.50 32.64 -26.12
C GLN A 99 -11.57 33.55 -25.30
N TRP A 100 -11.62 33.45 -23.97
CA TRP A 100 -10.71 34.19 -23.09
C TRP A 100 -9.24 33.79 -23.31
N ALA A 101 -8.96 32.49 -23.46
CA ALA A 101 -7.60 31.99 -23.66
C ALA A 101 -6.97 32.49 -24.98
N VAL A 102 -7.75 32.56 -26.07
CA VAL A 102 -7.28 33.13 -27.35
C VAL A 102 -7.01 34.63 -27.23
N ALA A 103 -7.79 35.34 -26.42
CA ALA A 103 -7.64 36.77 -26.17
C ALA A 103 -6.59 37.11 -25.10
N ALA A 104 -5.99 36.12 -24.42
CA ALA A 104 -5.08 36.35 -23.31
C ALA A 104 -3.85 37.17 -23.73
N ARG A 105 -3.49 38.15 -22.89
CA ARG A 105 -2.34 39.04 -23.05
C ARG A 105 -1.66 39.26 -21.70
N PRO A 106 -0.33 39.50 -21.65
CA PRO A 106 0.36 39.87 -20.43
C PRO A 106 -0.33 41.03 -19.69
N GLY A 107 -0.48 40.91 -18.37
CA GLY A 107 -1.18 41.88 -17.52
C GLY A 107 -2.69 41.63 -17.34
N MET A 108 -3.31 40.75 -18.13
CA MET A 108 -4.68 40.31 -17.85
C MET A 108 -4.73 39.52 -16.54
N THR A 109 -5.82 39.67 -15.79
CA THR A 109 -6.00 38.97 -14.51
C THR A 109 -7.23 38.06 -14.56
N ILE A 110 -7.18 36.96 -13.81
CA ILE A 110 -8.31 36.06 -13.64
C ILE A 110 -8.35 35.53 -12.20
N PRO A 111 -9.54 35.40 -11.58
CA PRO A 111 -9.67 34.77 -10.29
C PRO A 111 -9.42 33.25 -10.38
N VAL A 112 -8.58 32.73 -9.49
CA VAL A 112 -8.24 31.30 -9.39
C VAL A 112 -8.40 30.78 -7.96
N VAL A 113 -8.73 29.50 -7.83
CA VAL A 113 -8.91 28.82 -6.53
C VAL A 113 -8.21 27.46 -6.55
N ALA A 114 -7.29 27.23 -5.62
CA ALA A 114 -6.64 25.93 -5.36
C ALA A 114 -7.47 25.10 -4.35
N PHE A 115 -8.73 24.78 -4.68
CA PHE A 115 -9.59 24.01 -3.77
C PHE A 115 -10.41 22.95 -4.50
N GLY A 116 -10.43 21.74 -3.90
CA GLY A 116 -11.20 20.60 -4.40
C GLY A 116 -10.54 19.84 -5.54
N SER A 117 -9.23 20.04 -5.75
CA SER A 117 -8.47 19.29 -6.75
C SER A 117 -8.47 17.79 -6.43
N ALA A 118 -8.64 16.97 -7.46
CA ALA A 118 -8.55 15.52 -7.33
C ALA A 118 -7.07 15.16 -7.16
N ARG A 119 -6.76 14.41 -6.11
CA ARG A 119 -5.39 14.03 -5.79
C ARG A 119 -5.07 12.72 -6.51
N PHE A 120 -4.02 12.72 -7.33
CA PHE A 120 -3.36 11.49 -7.72
C PHE A 120 -2.19 11.25 -6.77
N GLU A 121 -2.24 10.14 -6.05
CA GLU A 121 -1.16 9.70 -5.19
C GLU A 121 -0.63 8.37 -5.74
N VAL A 122 0.69 8.25 -5.90
CA VAL A 122 1.29 6.98 -6.28
C VAL A 122 1.04 5.98 -5.15
N PRO A 123 0.31 4.87 -5.39
CA PRO A 123 0.02 3.87 -4.37
C PRO A 123 1.30 3.26 -3.79
N ALA A 124 1.28 2.90 -2.51
CA ALA A 124 2.43 2.27 -1.85
C ALA A 124 2.68 0.86 -2.42
N ASP A 125 1.62 0.07 -2.58
CA ASP A 125 1.63 -1.16 -3.37
C ASP A 125 1.30 -0.78 -4.82
N LEU A 126 2.31 -0.81 -5.69
CA LEU A 126 2.11 -0.48 -7.09
C LEU A 126 1.12 -1.47 -7.74
N PRO A 127 0.14 -0.98 -8.52
CA PRO A 127 -0.73 -1.82 -9.32
C PRO A 127 0.08 -2.56 -10.40
N SER A 128 -0.53 -3.57 -11.03
CA SER A 128 0.07 -4.26 -12.18
C SER A 128 0.36 -3.31 -13.35
N GLY A 129 -0.33 -2.18 -13.41
CA GLY A 129 -0.09 -1.11 -14.38
C GLY A 129 -1.05 0.06 -14.19
N PHE A 130 -0.85 1.12 -14.96
CA PHE A 130 -1.72 2.30 -15.00
C PHE A 130 -2.40 2.43 -16.36
N LEU A 131 -3.73 2.52 -16.35
CA LEU A 131 -4.56 2.76 -17.53
C LEU A 131 -5.00 4.23 -17.53
N LEU A 132 -4.33 5.06 -18.33
CA LEU A 132 -4.59 6.50 -18.43
C LEU A 132 -5.42 6.75 -19.69
N ILE A 133 -6.64 7.26 -19.53
CA ILE A 133 -7.61 7.42 -20.63
C ILE A 133 -8.07 8.88 -20.67
N GLY A 134 -8.09 9.47 -21.86
CA GLY A 134 -8.58 10.83 -21.99
C GLY A 134 -8.63 11.36 -23.42
N ASP A 135 -8.52 12.67 -23.52
CA ASP A 135 -8.42 13.44 -24.77
C ASP A 135 -7.31 14.50 -24.64
N SER A 136 -7.16 15.38 -25.64
CA SER A 136 -6.13 16.43 -25.63
C SER A 136 -6.20 17.35 -24.40
N ALA A 137 -7.38 17.60 -23.82
CA ALA A 137 -7.51 18.44 -22.62
C ALA A 137 -6.96 17.77 -21.36
N SER A 138 -6.81 16.45 -21.38
CA SER A 138 -6.30 15.64 -20.26
C SER A 138 -4.79 15.45 -20.26
N ILE A 139 -4.11 15.78 -21.36
CA ILE A 139 -2.67 15.55 -21.54
C ILE A 139 -1.82 16.15 -20.40
N PRO A 140 -2.07 17.37 -19.90
CA PRO A 140 -1.33 17.88 -18.74
C PRO A 140 -1.41 16.98 -17.50
N ALA A 141 -2.60 16.44 -17.20
CA ALA A 141 -2.78 15.53 -16.08
C ALA A 141 -2.03 14.21 -16.31
N ILE A 142 -2.18 13.62 -17.49
CA ILE A 142 -1.47 12.40 -17.89
C ILE A 142 0.04 12.61 -17.81
N ASN A 143 0.57 13.73 -18.31
CA ASN A 143 2.00 14.04 -18.27
C ASN A 143 2.55 14.11 -16.86
N SER A 144 1.83 14.77 -15.95
CA SER A 144 2.24 14.86 -14.54
C SER A 144 2.17 13.50 -13.83
N ILE A 145 1.16 12.67 -14.15
CA ILE A 145 1.04 11.31 -13.62
C ILE A 145 2.21 10.45 -14.12
N VAL A 146 2.44 10.41 -15.43
CA VAL A 146 3.53 9.63 -16.05
C VAL A 146 4.90 10.07 -15.51
N ALA A 147 5.12 11.36 -15.28
CA ALA A 147 6.36 11.87 -14.69
C ALA A 147 6.58 11.42 -13.24
N ALA A 148 5.51 11.18 -12.49
CA ALA A 148 5.57 10.76 -11.09
C ALA A 148 5.66 9.24 -10.91
N LEU A 149 5.38 8.46 -11.96
CA LEU A 149 5.38 7.01 -11.89
C LEU A 149 6.81 6.43 -12.00
N PRO A 150 7.11 5.34 -11.24
CA PRO A 150 8.39 4.64 -11.35
C PRO A 150 8.61 4.03 -12.74
N ALA A 151 9.86 4.08 -13.21
CA ALA A 151 10.28 3.62 -14.55
C ALA A 151 9.94 2.16 -14.88
N ASP A 152 9.71 1.32 -13.86
CA ASP A 152 9.44 -0.11 -13.98
C ASP A 152 7.95 -0.44 -14.07
N VAL A 153 7.05 0.53 -14.04
CA VAL A 153 5.60 0.28 -14.12
C VAL A 153 5.08 0.35 -15.54
N ASP A 154 4.20 -0.59 -15.92
CA ASP A 154 3.52 -0.57 -17.21
C ASP A 154 2.46 0.53 -17.26
N ILE A 155 2.46 1.32 -18.33
CA ILE A 155 1.51 2.42 -18.53
C ILE A 155 0.86 2.28 -19.91
N GLU A 156 -0.46 2.16 -19.94
CA GLU A 156 -1.27 2.19 -21.16
C GLU A 156 -2.00 3.52 -21.24
N VAL A 157 -1.75 4.29 -22.30
CA VAL A 157 -2.35 5.60 -22.52
C VAL A 157 -3.27 5.54 -23.74
N TYR A 158 -4.56 5.82 -23.55
CA TYR A 158 -5.54 5.93 -24.63
C TYR A 158 -6.03 7.38 -24.74
N LEU A 159 -5.79 8.01 -25.89
CA LEU A 159 -6.21 9.39 -26.16
C LEU A 159 -7.15 9.46 -27.35
N GLU A 160 -8.33 10.05 -27.15
CA GLU A 160 -9.28 10.36 -28.23
C GLU A 160 -8.83 11.61 -29.00
N ARG A 161 -8.75 11.49 -30.33
CA ARG A 161 -8.47 12.60 -31.26
C ARG A 161 -9.76 13.35 -31.59
N HIS A 162 -9.76 14.65 -31.35
CA HIS A 162 -10.81 15.57 -31.79
C HIS A 162 -10.35 16.43 -32.98
N SER A 163 -9.05 16.66 -33.10
CA SER A 163 -8.39 17.35 -34.20
C SER A 163 -7.15 16.58 -34.65
N PRO A 164 -6.76 16.62 -35.94
CA PRO A 164 -5.48 16.09 -36.41
C PRO A 164 -4.27 16.70 -35.67
N ASP A 165 -4.42 17.93 -35.18
CA ASP A 165 -3.36 18.67 -34.49
C ASP A 165 -3.14 18.24 -33.04
N ASP A 166 -4.04 17.41 -32.47
CA ASP A 166 -3.94 16.96 -31.07
C ASP A 166 -2.64 16.15 -30.81
N GLU A 167 -2.10 15.48 -31.83
CA GLU A 167 -0.84 14.73 -31.73
C GLU A 167 0.39 15.61 -31.53
N LEU A 168 0.30 16.89 -31.86
CA LEU A 168 1.40 17.85 -31.71
C LEU A 168 1.57 18.28 -30.24
N ILE A 169 0.61 17.98 -29.36
CA ILE A 169 0.70 18.30 -27.94
C ILE A 169 1.71 17.33 -27.28
N PRO A 170 2.78 17.82 -26.65
CA PRO A 170 3.83 16.97 -26.10
C PRO A 170 3.35 16.03 -24.99
N LEU A 171 3.79 14.78 -25.05
CA LEU A 171 3.53 13.76 -24.04
C LEU A 171 4.82 13.31 -23.34
N THR A 172 4.82 13.29 -22.00
CA THR A 172 5.95 12.84 -21.16
C THR A 172 6.35 11.41 -21.52
N THR A 173 7.62 11.19 -21.83
CA THR A 173 8.15 9.86 -22.14
C THR A 173 8.31 9.01 -20.88
N HIS A 174 8.09 7.70 -21.03
CA HIS A 174 8.32 6.73 -19.98
C HIS A 174 8.69 5.39 -20.62
N PRO A 175 9.69 4.66 -20.11
CA PRO A 175 10.28 3.50 -20.80
C PRO A 175 9.28 2.36 -21.05
N ARG A 176 8.27 2.21 -20.20
CA ARG A 176 7.21 1.19 -20.32
C ARG A 176 5.83 1.75 -20.71
N ARG A 177 5.78 2.96 -21.30
CA ARG A 177 4.52 3.57 -21.75
C ARG A 177 4.18 3.16 -23.18
N ARG A 178 2.97 2.66 -23.37
CA ARG A 178 2.34 2.46 -24.68
C ARG A 178 1.26 3.50 -24.89
N LEU A 179 1.26 4.11 -26.08
CA LEU A 179 0.33 5.18 -26.45
C LEU A 179 -0.55 4.70 -27.59
N HIS A 180 -1.86 4.85 -27.42
CA HIS A 180 -2.88 4.51 -28.40
C HIS A 180 -3.70 5.77 -28.67
N TRP A 181 -3.65 6.26 -29.91
CA TRP A 181 -4.53 7.32 -30.36
C TRP A 181 -5.79 6.73 -31.00
N VAL A 182 -6.94 7.28 -30.67
CA VAL A 182 -8.25 6.78 -31.07
C VAL A 182 -8.99 7.86 -31.85
N ASP A 183 -9.35 7.60 -33.10
CA ASP A 183 -10.15 8.53 -33.88
C ASP A 183 -11.60 8.56 -33.38
N ARG A 184 -12.11 9.77 -33.11
CA ARG A 184 -13.49 9.94 -32.65
C ARG A 184 -14.48 9.81 -33.80
N ILE A 185 -15.28 8.74 -33.82
CA ILE A 185 -16.47 8.60 -34.68
C ILE A 185 -17.71 9.05 -33.93
N ASP A 186 -17.83 8.64 -32.66
CA ASP A 186 -18.94 8.94 -31.76
C ASP A 186 -18.48 8.90 -30.27
N GLU A 187 -19.41 9.08 -29.33
CA GLU A 187 -19.12 9.00 -27.87
C GLU A 187 -18.73 7.58 -27.39
N THR A 188 -18.79 6.55 -28.24
CA THR A 188 -18.42 5.17 -27.89
C THR A 188 -17.02 4.78 -28.35
N SER A 189 -16.42 5.57 -29.25
CA SER A 189 -15.15 5.26 -29.92
C SER A 189 -14.01 5.03 -28.94
N LEU A 190 -13.77 5.96 -28.00
CA LEU A 190 -12.74 5.80 -26.96
C LEU A 190 -13.00 4.60 -26.05
N ALA A 191 -14.26 4.32 -25.72
CA ALA A 191 -14.59 3.16 -24.90
C ALA A 191 -14.32 1.86 -25.66
N ALA A 192 -14.70 1.75 -26.93
CA ALA A 192 -14.53 0.58 -27.78
C ALA A 192 -13.06 0.25 -28.10
N ALA A 193 -12.19 1.28 -28.14
CA ALA A 193 -10.77 1.11 -28.45
C ALA A 193 -9.96 0.43 -27.33
N ILE A 194 -10.45 0.42 -26.08
CA ILE A 194 -9.75 -0.25 -24.98
C ILE A 194 -9.73 -1.75 -25.24
N GLU A 195 -8.55 -2.36 -25.16
CA GLU A 195 -8.33 -3.78 -25.44
C GLU A 195 -9.08 -4.68 -24.43
N GLY A 196 -9.75 -5.72 -24.95
CA GLY A 196 -10.45 -6.73 -24.16
C GLY A 196 -9.51 -7.78 -23.55
N ARG A 197 -8.58 -7.35 -22.70
CA ARG A 197 -7.65 -8.21 -21.98
C ARG A 197 -7.90 -8.21 -20.47
N ASP A 198 -7.16 -9.04 -19.74
CA ASP A 198 -7.19 -9.00 -18.28
C ASP A 198 -6.53 -7.72 -17.75
N TRP A 199 -7.33 -6.90 -17.06
CA TRP A 199 -6.93 -5.65 -16.41
C TRP A 199 -6.83 -5.80 -14.88
N SER A 200 -6.72 -7.02 -14.36
CA SER A 200 -6.57 -7.31 -12.93
C SER A 200 -5.50 -6.45 -12.27
N ASN A 201 -5.88 -5.76 -11.19
CA ASN A 201 -5.01 -4.89 -10.40
C ASN A 201 -4.40 -3.70 -11.15
N TRP A 202 -5.03 -3.21 -12.23
CA TRP A 202 -4.61 -1.96 -12.89
C TRP A 202 -5.28 -0.73 -12.26
N TYR A 203 -4.59 0.40 -12.15
CA TYR A 203 -5.24 1.64 -11.73
C TYR A 203 -5.72 2.46 -12.93
N GLY A 204 -7.01 2.81 -12.97
CA GLY A 204 -7.61 3.58 -14.04
C GLY A 204 -7.67 5.08 -13.74
N TRP A 205 -7.18 5.92 -14.65
CA TRP A 205 -7.40 7.37 -14.63
C TRP A 205 -8.08 7.81 -15.91
N ALA A 206 -9.39 8.01 -15.86
CA ALA A 206 -10.22 8.39 -17.00
C ALA A 206 -10.66 9.86 -16.89
N SER A 207 -10.08 10.71 -17.73
CA SER A 207 -10.39 12.13 -17.83
C SER A 207 -10.60 12.53 -19.28
N SER A 208 -11.85 12.51 -19.75
CA SER A 208 -12.21 12.82 -21.13
C SER A 208 -13.41 13.78 -21.20
N GLU A 209 -13.87 14.04 -22.42
CA GLU A 209 -15.18 14.61 -22.71
C GLU A 209 -16.29 13.82 -22.01
N SER A 210 -17.31 14.54 -21.52
CA SER A 210 -18.40 14.00 -20.68
C SER A 210 -19.19 12.86 -21.34
N GLY A 211 -19.45 12.95 -22.65
CA GLY A 211 -20.10 11.90 -23.44
C GLY A 211 -19.27 10.61 -23.47
N SER A 212 -18.02 10.72 -23.92
CA SER A 212 -17.07 9.59 -23.97
C SER A 212 -16.86 8.94 -22.58
N LEU A 213 -16.76 9.77 -21.52
CA LEU A 213 -16.58 9.29 -20.15
C LEU A 213 -17.74 8.43 -19.64
N LYS A 214 -18.98 8.73 -20.07
CA LYS A 214 -20.16 7.95 -19.69
C LYS A 214 -20.06 6.50 -20.19
N HIS A 215 -19.62 6.32 -21.43
CA HIS A 215 -19.43 5.00 -22.03
C HIS A 215 -18.21 4.29 -21.44
N LEU A 216 -17.12 5.01 -21.21
CA LEU A 216 -15.93 4.49 -20.53
C LEU A 216 -16.23 3.94 -19.14
N ARG A 217 -16.93 4.71 -18.29
CA ARG A 217 -17.31 4.26 -16.94
C ARG A 217 -18.13 2.97 -16.96
N LYS A 218 -19.02 2.85 -17.95
CA LYS A 218 -19.84 1.64 -18.12
C LYS A 218 -18.94 0.46 -18.49
N ARG A 219 -18.05 0.61 -19.46
CA ARG A 219 -17.16 -0.45 -19.93
C ARG A 219 -16.18 -0.92 -18.86
N LEU A 220 -15.48 0.02 -18.22
CA LEU A 220 -14.51 -0.28 -17.15
C LEU A 220 -15.17 -1.07 -16.01
N ARG A 221 -16.40 -0.70 -15.61
CA ARG A 221 -17.12 -1.35 -14.51
C ARG A 221 -17.77 -2.67 -14.91
N ASP A 222 -18.54 -2.67 -15.99
CA ASP A 222 -19.44 -3.79 -16.33
C ASP A 222 -18.71 -4.90 -17.10
N GLU A 223 -17.74 -4.56 -17.96
CA GLU A 223 -17.00 -5.52 -18.80
C GLU A 223 -15.70 -5.96 -18.12
N PHE A 224 -14.86 -5.01 -17.67
CA PHE A 224 -13.54 -5.33 -17.09
C PHE A 224 -13.56 -5.50 -15.56
N GLY A 225 -14.62 -5.08 -14.89
CA GLY A 225 -14.81 -5.28 -13.44
C GLY A 225 -14.08 -4.28 -12.53
N PHE A 226 -13.62 -3.13 -13.03
CA PHE A 226 -12.87 -2.15 -12.22
C PHE A 226 -13.66 -1.70 -10.97
N PRO A 227 -13.08 -1.82 -9.76
CA PRO A 227 -13.63 -1.30 -8.52
C PRO A 227 -13.65 0.22 -8.55
N LYS A 228 -14.64 0.82 -7.87
CA LYS A 228 -14.73 2.28 -7.74
C LYS A 228 -13.51 2.90 -7.07
N ALA A 229 -12.81 2.16 -6.21
CA ALA A 229 -11.62 2.63 -5.51
C ALA A 229 -10.39 2.74 -6.43
N ASP A 230 -10.33 1.94 -7.50
CA ASP A 230 -9.17 1.84 -8.40
C ASP A 230 -9.40 2.58 -9.72
N VAL A 231 -10.47 3.37 -9.82
CA VAL A 231 -10.75 4.22 -10.98
C VAL A 231 -11.07 5.64 -10.55
N HIS A 232 -10.23 6.57 -11.00
CA HIS A 232 -10.61 7.96 -11.10
C HIS A 232 -11.34 8.21 -12.42
N ALA A 233 -12.55 8.80 -12.36
CA ALA A 233 -13.29 9.15 -13.56
C ALA A 233 -13.92 10.54 -13.42
N ALA A 234 -13.42 11.53 -14.17
CA ALA A 234 -13.90 12.91 -14.12
C ALA A 234 -13.97 13.54 -15.52
N ALA A 235 -15.03 14.29 -15.82
CA ALA A 235 -15.15 14.95 -17.12
C ALA A 235 -14.36 16.26 -17.09
N TYR A 236 -13.59 16.55 -18.15
CA TYR A 236 -12.77 17.77 -18.25
C TYR A 236 -13.44 18.88 -19.06
N TRP A 237 -14.34 18.50 -19.97
CA TRP A 237 -15.16 19.42 -20.76
C TRP A 237 -16.43 18.72 -21.27
N THR A 238 -17.30 19.47 -21.97
CA THR A 238 -18.53 18.94 -22.56
C THR A 238 -18.64 19.44 -23.99
N PHE A 239 -18.83 18.52 -24.93
CA PHE A 239 -18.91 18.88 -26.35
C PHE A 239 -20.15 19.76 -26.62
N GLY A 240 -19.95 20.87 -27.36
CA GLY A 240 -21.04 21.75 -27.78
C GLY A 240 -21.74 22.53 -26.65
N ARG A 241 -21.23 22.52 -25.42
CA ARG A 241 -21.81 23.22 -24.26
C ARG A 241 -20.76 23.84 -23.36
N ALA A 242 -21.08 24.99 -22.75
CA ALA A 242 -20.25 25.54 -21.69
C ALA A 242 -20.24 24.58 -20.48
N MET A 243 -19.04 24.17 -20.04
CA MET A 243 -18.87 23.37 -18.84
C MET A 243 -18.68 24.29 -17.62
N GLY A 244 -19.29 23.90 -16.49
CA GLY A 244 -19.09 24.54 -15.18
C GLY A 244 -20.29 25.34 -14.68
N SER A 245 -20.22 25.75 -13.41
CA SER A 245 -21.24 26.58 -12.78
C SER A 245 -21.07 28.06 -13.12
N ARG A 246 -22.19 28.80 -13.17
CA ARG A 246 -22.22 30.26 -13.31
C ARG A 246 -22.35 30.94 -11.95
N ARG A 247 -21.79 32.14 -11.79
CA ARG A 247 -22.03 33.00 -10.61
C ARG A 247 -22.39 34.42 -11.07
N GLY A 248 -23.57 34.91 -10.64
CA GLY A 248 -24.17 36.23 -10.95
C GLY A 248 -25.49 36.44 -10.18
N ASP A 249 -26.06 37.65 -10.17
CA ASP A 249 -27.29 37.97 -9.40
C ASP A 249 -28.56 37.41 -10.08
N SER A 250 -29.25 36.54 -9.35
CA SER A 250 -30.56 35.91 -9.58
C SER A 250 -30.71 34.93 -10.76
N GLU A 251 -31.05 33.67 -10.44
CA GLU A 251 -31.95 32.89 -11.29
C GLU A 251 -33.05 32.24 -10.45
N THR A 252 -34.27 32.69 -10.71
CA THR A 252 -35.46 31.84 -10.72
C THR A 252 -35.21 30.71 -11.73
N PRO A 253 -35.46 29.42 -11.41
CA PRO A 253 -35.14 28.32 -12.30
C PRO A 253 -35.95 28.39 -13.61
N GLN A 254 -35.25 28.50 -14.75
CA GLN A 254 -35.84 28.36 -16.07
C GLN A 254 -36.31 26.91 -16.29
N LYS A 255 -37.61 26.75 -16.59
CA LYS A 255 -38.19 25.46 -17.00
C LYS A 255 -37.53 24.98 -18.31
N PRO A 256 -37.18 23.69 -18.43
CA PRO A 256 -36.65 23.16 -19.69
C PRO A 256 -37.70 23.25 -20.79
N THR A 257 -37.32 23.85 -21.92
CA THR A 257 -38.07 23.83 -23.17
C THR A 257 -38.15 22.39 -23.72
N PRO A 258 -39.31 21.95 -24.25
CA PRO A 258 -39.43 20.62 -24.82
C PRO A 258 -38.61 20.51 -26.11
N LYS A 259 -37.87 19.39 -26.25
CA LYS A 259 -37.13 19.04 -27.46
C LYS A 259 -38.08 18.88 -28.66
N PRO A 260 -37.70 19.30 -29.88
CA PRO A 260 -38.45 18.95 -31.08
C PRO A 260 -38.37 17.44 -31.32
N VAL A 261 -39.52 16.82 -31.61
CA VAL A 261 -39.61 15.44 -32.06
C VAL A 261 -39.11 15.40 -33.51
N VAL A 262 -37.93 14.83 -33.72
CA VAL A 262 -37.45 14.44 -35.05
C VAL A 262 -37.85 12.98 -35.26
N VAL A 263 -38.68 12.75 -36.29
CA VAL A 263 -39.04 11.42 -36.78
C VAL A 263 -37.78 10.79 -37.42
N PRO A 264 -37.40 9.54 -37.08
CA PRO A 264 -36.24 8.91 -37.69
C PRO A 264 -36.56 8.48 -39.13
N PRO A 265 -35.66 8.69 -40.12
CA PRO A 265 -35.74 8.00 -41.38
C PRO A 265 -35.21 6.56 -41.25
N ASP A 266 -35.68 5.72 -42.16
CA ASP A 266 -35.55 4.26 -42.21
C ASP A 266 -34.13 3.71 -41.93
N THR A 267 -34.13 2.66 -41.12
CA THR A 267 -33.01 1.79 -40.75
C THR A 267 -32.27 1.23 -41.98
N PRO A 268 -30.94 1.42 -42.13
CA PRO A 268 -30.12 0.52 -42.90
C PRO A 268 -29.77 -0.70 -42.04
N VAL A 269 -29.89 -1.87 -42.65
CA VAL A 269 -29.63 -3.21 -42.09
C VAL A 269 -28.26 -3.27 -41.38
N LYS A 270 -28.28 -3.64 -40.09
CA LYS A 270 -27.08 -4.03 -39.32
C LYS A 270 -26.41 -5.25 -39.97
N PRO A 271 -25.10 -5.22 -40.27
CA PRO A 271 -24.35 -6.44 -40.50
C PRO A 271 -24.35 -7.29 -39.22
N SER A 272 -24.59 -8.58 -39.39
CA SER A 272 -24.56 -9.61 -38.35
C SER A 272 -23.29 -9.54 -37.51
N ALA A 273 -23.47 -9.32 -36.20
CA ALA A 273 -22.40 -9.38 -35.21
C ALA A 273 -21.88 -10.82 -35.08
N THR A 274 -20.59 -11.00 -35.32
CA THR A 274 -19.79 -12.13 -34.86
C THR A 274 -19.88 -12.20 -33.31
N PRO A 275 -19.78 -13.39 -32.69
CA PRO A 275 -19.89 -13.49 -31.23
C PRO A 275 -18.69 -12.80 -30.59
N GLU A 276 -18.95 -11.72 -29.83
CA GLU A 276 -17.95 -11.08 -28.99
C GLU A 276 -17.52 -12.07 -27.89
N THR A 277 -16.25 -12.50 -27.95
CA THR A 277 -15.56 -13.09 -26.81
C THR A 277 -15.64 -12.12 -25.65
N THR A 278 -16.44 -12.43 -24.63
CA THR A 278 -16.50 -11.68 -23.38
C THR A 278 -15.10 -11.59 -22.77
N ALA A 279 -14.55 -10.38 -22.69
CA ALA A 279 -13.28 -10.14 -22.02
C ALA A 279 -13.34 -10.68 -20.58
N PRO A 280 -12.26 -11.28 -20.06
CA PRO A 280 -12.24 -11.78 -18.68
C PRO A 280 -12.40 -10.62 -17.69
N GLN A 281 -13.30 -10.77 -16.71
CA GLN A 281 -13.39 -9.83 -15.58
C GLN A 281 -12.14 -9.95 -14.71
N GLY A 282 -11.50 -8.82 -14.43
CA GLY A 282 -10.27 -8.80 -13.61
C GLY A 282 -10.54 -9.10 -12.13
N ARG A 283 -9.50 -9.57 -11.42
CA ARG A 283 -9.42 -9.70 -9.95
C ARG A 283 -8.69 -8.51 -9.34
N TRP A 284 -9.10 -8.11 -8.14
CA TRP A 284 -8.71 -6.84 -7.53
C TRP A 284 -8.26 -6.98 -6.09
N ARG A 285 -6.99 -6.65 -5.80
CA ARG A 285 -6.42 -6.60 -4.45
C ARG A 285 -7.18 -5.63 -3.53
N SER A 286 -7.83 -4.60 -4.08
CA SER A 286 -8.66 -3.67 -3.31
C SER A 286 -9.95 -4.32 -2.77
N GLN A 287 -10.42 -5.40 -3.39
CA GLN A 287 -11.60 -6.16 -2.96
C GLN A 287 -11.25 -7.29 -1.98
N ALA A 288 -9.98 -7.68 -1.89
CA ALA A 288 -9.49 -8.82 -1.12
C ALA A 288 -9.90 -8.76 0.37
N ALA A 289 -9.91 -7.58 0.99
CA ALA A 289 -10.40 -7.39 2.36
C ALA A 289 -11.89 -7.77 2.52
N GLY A 290 -12.72 -7.41 1.53
CA GLY A 290 -14.15 -7.71 1.54
C GLY A 290 -14.44 -9.19 1.36
N GLU A 291 -13.64 -9.89 0.56
CA GLU A 291 -13.71 -11.34 0.38
C GLU A 291 -13.27 -12.09 1.65
N LEU A 292 -12.16 -11.68 2.26
CA LEU A 292 -11.68 -12.23 3.53
C LEU A 292 -12.73 -12.08 4.65
N LEU A 293 -13.37 -10.92 4.73
CA LEU A 293 -14.39 -10.61 5.75
C LEU A 293 -15.79 -11.14 5.42
N ALA A 294 -16.02 -11.69 4.23
CA ALA A 294 -17.34 -12.17 3.81
C ALA A 294 -18.01 -13.15 4.81
N PRO A 295 -17.28 -14.09 5.46
CA PRO A 295 -17.87 -15.02 6.43
C PRO A 295 -18.42 -14.36 7.70
N VAL A 296 -17.85 -13.22 8.11
CA VAL A 296 -18.22 -12.48 9.34
C VAL A 296 -19.03 -11.22 9.07
N LYS A 297 -19.19 -10.84 7.80
CA LYS A 297 -19.88 -9.61 7.37
C LYS A 297 -21.31 -9.49 7.92
N LYS A 298 -22.06 -10.60 7.95
CA LYS A 298 -23.45 -10.60 8.48
C LYS A 298 -23.48 -10.33 9.98
N GLN A 299 -22.55 -10.92 10.72
CA GLN A 299 -22.38 -10.78 12.16
C GLN A 299 -21.94 -9.36 12.51
N MET A 300 -21.01 -8.80 11.73
CA MET A 300 -20.59 -7.40 11.84
C MET A 300 -21.77 -6.42 11.64
N ILE A 301 -22.60 -6.63 10.61
CA ILE A 301 -23.80 -5.82 10.38
C ILE A 301 -24.80 -5.98 11.52
N ALA A 302 -25.07 -7.22 11.96
CA ALA A 302 -25.94 -7.49 13.09
C ALA A 302 -25.44 -6.85 14.38
N GLY A 303 -24.13 -6.89 14.65
CA GLY A 303 -23.49 -6.21 15.77
C GLY A 303 -23.69 -4.70 15.75
N GLY A 304 -23.56 -4.07 14.58
CA GLY A 304 -23.88 -2.66 14.40
C GLY A 304 -25.36 -2.34 14.68
N VAL A 305 -26.29 -3.14 14.15
CA VAL A 305 -27.73 -2.94 14.38
C VAL A 305 -28.10 -3.12 15.86
N LEU A 306 -27.59 -4.18 16.50
CA LEU A 306 -27.79 -4.41 17.94
C LEU A 306 -27.18 -3.27 18.76
N GLN A 307 -25.98 -2.81 18.42
CA GLN A 307 -25.37 -1.69 19.12
C GLN A 307 -26.21 -0.42 19.02
N ALA A 308 -26.83 -0.14 17.87
CA ALA A 308 -27.74 1.00 17.74
C ALA A 308 -28.91 0.91 18.74
N ILE A 309 -29.52 -0.28 18.87
CA ILE A 309 -30.61 -0.54 19.81
C ILE A 309 -30.12 -0.42 21.26
N ILE A 310 -28.98 -1.05 21.58
CA ILE A 310 -28.38 -1.03 22.92
C ILE A 310 -28.06 0.40 23.32
N THR A 311 -27.49 1.19 22.41
CA THR A 311 -27.21 2.61 22.66
C THR A 311 -28.48 3.38 23.02
N MET A 312 -29.61 3.10 22.35
CA MET A 312 -30.90 3.72 22.72
C MET A 312 -31.38 3.29 24.12
N VAL A 313 -31.20 2.02 24.49
CA VAL A 313 -31.52 1.50 25.82
C VAL A 313 -30.60 2.11 26.88
N GLU A 314 -29.31 2.26 26.63
CA GLU A 314 -28.33 2.89 27.52
C GLU A 314 -28.59 4.39 27.72
N LEU A 315 -29.23 5.05 26.76
CA LEU A 315 -29.65 6.44 26.89
C LEU A 315 -30.95 6.62 27.67
N ALA A 316 -31.83 5.62 27.68
CA ALA A 316 -33.13 5.69 28.33
C ALA A 316 -33.07 6.00 29.85
N PRO A 317 -32.14 5.42 30.65
CA PRO A 317 -31.96 5.78 32.05
C PRO A 317 -31.76 7.28 32.28
N PHE A 318 -31.04 7.98 31.40
CA PHE A 318 -30.84 9.42 31.54
C PHE A 318 -32.14 10.21 31.33
N VAL A 319 -33.00 9.77 30.41
CA VAL A 319 -34.33 10.36 30.21
C VAL A 319 -35.23 10.08 31.42
N VAL A 320 -35.19 8.85 31.96
CA VAL A 320 -35.93 8.48 33.17
C VAL A 320 -35.42 9.26 34.39
N LEU A 321 -34.12 9.54 34.49
CA LEU A 321 -33.54 10.36 35.55
C LEU A 321 -34.08 11.80 35.53
N VAL A 322 -34.23 12.39 34.34
CA VAL A 322 -34.88 13.69 34.17
C VAL A 322 -36.32 13.63 34.66
N GLU A 323 -37.07 12.60 34.26
CA GLU A 323 -38.48 12.45 34.63
C GLU A 323 -38.65 12.21 36.15
N LEU A 324 -37.78 11.41 36.75
CA LEU A 324 -37.72 11.20 38.19
C LEU A 324 -37.48 12.53 38.93
N THR A 325 -36.57 13.35 38.42
CA THR A 325 -36.29 14.68 39.00
C THR A 325 -37.51 15.61 38.86
N ARG A 326 -38.21 15.56 37.71
CA ARG A 326 -39.44 16.32 37.49
C ARG A 326 -40.55 15.88 38.46
N GLN A 327 -40.76 14.59 38.65
CA GLN A 327 -41.74 14.05 39.59
C GLN A 327 -41.44 14.47 41.03
N LEU A 328 -40.16 14.43 41.41
CA LEU A 328 -39.72 14.88 42.74
C LEU A 328 -40.01 16.37 42.96
N LEU A 329 -39.72 17.22 41.96
CA LEU A 329 -40.01 18.66 42.03
C LEU A 329 -41.51 18.97 42.02
N ALA A 330 -42.33 18.12 41.41
CA ALA A 330 -43.78 18.24 41.40
C ALA A 330 -44.46 17.71 42.68
N GLY A 331 -43.69 17.13 43.62
CA GLY A 331 -44.21 16.57 44.86
C GLY A 331 -44.97 15.25 44.68
N ALA A 332 -44.54 14.41 43.73
CA ALA A 332 -45.12 13.08 43.51
C ALA A 332 -45.02 12.18 44.76
N ASP A 333 -45.93 11.21 44.86
CA ASP A 333 -45.96 10.28 46.00
C ASP A 333 -44.81 9.25 45.97
N GLU A 334 -44.55 8.60 47.10
CA GLU A 334 -43.46 7.64 47.24
C GLU A 334 -43.63 6.42 46.31
N ALA A 335 -44.88 6.02 46.02
CA ALA A 335 -45.17 4.90 45.13
C ALA A 335 -44.73 5.20 43.68
N GLN A 336 -45.05 6.40 43.18
CA GLN A 336 -44.68 6.82 41.83
C GLN A 336 -43.16 7.01 41.68
N LEU A 337 -42.49 7.59 42.69
CA LEU A 337 -41.03 7.72 42.69
C LEU A 337 -40.33 6.35 42.70
N ARG A 338 -40.81 5.40 43.51
CA ARG A 338 -40.26 4.02 43.53
C ARG A 338 -40.48 3.30 42.20
N HIS A 339 -41.64 3.49 41.56
CA HIS A 339 -41.92 2.90 40.26
C HIS A 339 -40.99 3.44 39.17
N THR A 340 -40.83 4.76 39.07
CA THR A 340 -39.90 5.40 38.11
C THR A 340 -38.44 5.01 38.41
N GLY A 341 -38.04 4.96 39.69
CA GLY A 341 -36.71 4.50 40.10
C GLY A 341 -36.44 3.03 39.76
N PHE A 342 -37.45 2.16 39.85
CA PHE A 342 -37.35 0.78 39.41
C PHE A 342 -37.15 0.67 37.88
N ILE A 343 -37.91 1.45 37.09
CA ILE A 343 -37.73 1.53 35.63
C ILE A 343 -36.30 1.98 35.28
N PHE A 344 -35.79 3.00 35.96
CA PHE A 344 -34.41 3.46 35.79
C PHE A 344 -33.40 2.33 35.99
N LEU A 345 -33.52 1.61 37.12
CA LEU A 345 -32.61 0.50 37.45
C LEU A 345 -32.71 -0.64 36.43
N VAL A 346 -33.92 -1.02 36.03
CA VAL A 346 -34.15 -2.07 35.03
C VAL A 346 -33.51 -1.70 33.70
N LEU A 347 -33.71 -0.48 33.20
CA LEU A 347 -33.12 -0.02 31.94
C LEU A 347 -31.59 0.06 32.01
N LEU A 348 -31.05 0.50 33.15
CA LEU A 348 -29.59 0.55 33.36
C LEU A 348 -28.97 -0.85 33.32
N VAL A 349 -29.55 -1.81 34.04
CA VAL A 349 -29.08 -3.20 34.05
C VAL A 349 -29.30 -3.86 32.69
N LEU A 350 -30.42 -3.59 32.03
CA LEU A 350 -30.71 -4.12 30.70
C LEU A 350 -29.71 -3.62 29.65
N GLY A 351 -29.40 -2.32 29.64
CA GLY A 351 -28.39 -1.75 28.74
C GLY A 351 -27.02 -2.40 28.95
N ALA A 352 -26.54 -2.44 30.20
CA ALA A 352 -25.25 -3.04 30.53
C ALA A 352 -25.17 -4.54 30.19
N THR A 353 -26.23 -5.30 30.46
CA THR A 353 -26.28 -6.74 30.16
C THR A 353 -26.34 -7.01 28.66
N LEU A 354 -27.11 -6.25 27.89
CA LEU A 354 -27.14 -6.37 26.43
C LEU A 354 -25.80 -5.97 25.81
N GLY A 355 -25.18 -4.89 26.29
CA GLY A 355 -23.86 -4.45 25.85
C GLY A 355 -22.80 -5.53 26.11
N MET A 356 -22.77 -6.10 27.32
CA MET A 356 -21.85 -7.19 27.65
C MET A 356 -22.13 -8.46 26.83
N ALA A 357 -23.40 -8.82 26.61
CA ALA A 357 -23.78 -9.96 25.79
C ALA A 357 -23.36 -9.78 24.32
N LEU A 358 -23.54 -8.58 23.75
CA LEU A 358 -23.11 -8.26 22.40
C LEU A 358 -21.58 -8.37 22.28
N THR A 359 -20.83 -7.75 23.20
CA THR A 359 -19.37 -7.79 23.21
C THR A 359 -18.85 -9.22 23.33
N LEU A 360 -19.42 -10.02 24.23
CA LEU A 360 -19.06 -11.44 24.38
C LEU A 360 -19.35 -12.23 23.09
N TRP A 361 -20.52 -12.04 22.49
CA TRP A 361 -20.89 -12.71 21.24
C TRP A 361 -19.93 -12.35 20.09
N LEU A 362 -19.60 -11.06 19.93
CA LEU A 362 -18.65 -10.61 18.92
C LEU A 362 -17.24 -11.18 19.16
N HIS A 363 -16.77 -11.24 20.41
CA HIS A 363 -15.49 -11.89 20.72
C HIS A 363 -15.49 -13.38 20.37
N VAL A 364 -16.59 -14.11 20.60
CA VAL A 364 -16.67 -15.52 20.21
C VAL A 364 -16.65 -15.69 18.68
N VAL A 365 -17.31 -14.80 17.94
CA VAL A 365 -17.26 -14.80 16.47
C VAL A 365 -15.84 -14.54 15.98
N ASP A 366 -15.20 -13.51 16.53
CA ASP A 366 -13.82 -13.16 16.16
C ASP A 366 -12.82 -14.26 16.53
N LEU A 367 -12.87 -14.84 17.73
CA LEU A 367 -11.95 -15.90 18.13
C LEU A 367 -11.93 -17.07 17.15
N ARG A 368 -13.09 -17.45 16.61
CA ARG A 368 -13.21 -18.51 15.60
C ARG A 368 -12.62 -18.07 14.26
N PHE A 369 -12.93 -16.86 13.83
CA PHE A 369 -12.47 -16.30 12.57
C PHE A 369 -10.95 -16.05 12.57
N SER A 370 -10.44 -15.38 13.59
CA SER A 370 -9.01 -15.11 13.79
C SER A 370 -8.20 -16.40 13.91
N ALA A 371 -8.74 -17.46 14.53
CA ALA A 371 -8.09 -18.78 14.54
C ALA A 371 -8.04 -19.42 13.15
N ASP A 372 -9.10 -19.32 12.34
CA ASP A 372 -9.13 -19.81 10.96
C ASP A 372 -8.13 -19.05 10.08
N VAL A 373 -8.13 -17.72 10.14
CA VAL A 373 -7.20 -16.85 9.41
C VAL A 373 -5.74 -17.19 9.76
N ARG A 374 -5.41 -17.37 11.05
CA ARG A 374 -4.06 -17.77 11.46
C ARG A 374 -3.67 -19.15 10.94
N ARG A 375 -4.56 -20.13 10.95
CA ARG A 375 -4.27 -21.46 10.36
C ARG A 375 -4.03 -21.36 8.86
N ARG A 376 -4.87 -20.61 8.14
CA ARG A 376 -4.70 -20.38 6.70
C ARG A 376 -3.39 -19.67 6.39
N LEU A 377 -3.01 -18.66 7.19
CA LEU A 377 -1.73 -17.98 7.05
C LEU A 377 -0.55 -18.93 7.30
N LEU A 378 -0.60 -19.74 8.36
CA LEU A 378 0.48 -20.70 8.65
C LEU A 378 0.61 -21.76 7.55
N ASP A 379 -0.51 -22.32 7.08
CA ASP A 379 -0.53 -23.28 5.96
C ASP A 379 0.00 -22.62 4.68
N LYS A 380 -0.44 -21.39 4.38
CA LYS A 380 0.05 -20.63 3.24
C LYS A 380 1.56 -20.37 3.32
N LEU A 381 2.04 -19.90 4.46
CA LEU A 381 3.46 -19.61 4.68
C LEU A 381 4.35 -20.86 4.55
N SER A 382 3.79 -22.06 4.73
CA SER A 382 4.53 -23.31 4.48
C SER A 382 4.66 -23.70 3.00
N ARG A 383 3.89 -23.07 2.10
CA ARG A 383 3.81 -23.41 0.66
C ARG A 383 4.23 -22.30 -0.29
N VAL A 384 4.31 -21.07 0.21
CA VAL A 384 4.88 -19.96 -0.57
C VAL A 384 6.37 -20.23 -0.85
N PRO A 385 6.88 -19.83 -2.02
CA PRO A 385 8.29 -20.03 -2.36
C PRO A 385 9.22 -19.43 -1.31
N LEU A 386 10.33 -20.12 -1.00
CA LEU A 386 11.30 -19.65 0.01
C LEU A 386 11.84 -18.24 -0.29
N GLY A 387 11.94 -17.88 -1.57
CA GLY A 387 12.34 -16.54 -1.98
C GLY A 387 11.35 -15.42 -1.58
N TRP A 388 10.10 -15.74 -1.25
CA TRP A 388 9.14 -14.80 -0.68
C TRP A 388 9.62 -14.27 0.68
N PHE A 389 10.26 -15.14 1.48
CA PHE A 389 10.87 -14.78 2.77
C PHE A 389 12.18 -14.02 2.58
N THR A 390 13.02 -14.40 1.62
CA THR A 390 14.27 -13.66 1.34
C THR A 390 14.00 -12.21 0.92
N GLN A 391 12.89 -11.96 0.22
CA GLN A 391 12.47 -10.61 -0.17
C GLN A 391 11.82 -9.81 0.97
N ARG A 392 11.41 -10.46 2.07
CA ARG A 392 10.67 -9.84 3.17
C ARG A 392 11.41 -10.02 4.50
N GLY A 393 11.79 -8.91 5.12
CA GLY A 393 12.39 -8.95 6.46
C GLY A 393 11.44 -9.56 7.50
N SER A 394 12.03 -10.11 8.57
CA SER A 394 11.30 -10.72 9.71
C SER A 394 10.21 -9.81 10.29
N GLY A 395 10.42 -8.48 10.29
CA GLY A 395 9.43 -7.50 10.71
C GLY A 395 8.15 -7.50 9.86
N SER A 396 8.25 -7.72 8.54
CA SER A 396 7.08 -7.80 7.64
C SER A 396 6.25 -9.06 7.93
N VAL A 397 6.92 -10.20 8.16
CA VAL A 397 6.25 -11.45 8.52
C VAL A 397 5.58 -11.34 9.89
N LYS A 398 6.26 -10.74 10.88
CA LYS A 398 5.67 -10.46 12.20
C LYS A 398 4.43 -9.58 12.07
N LYS A 399 4.50 -8.49 11.29
CA LYS A 399 3.37 -7.59 11.04
C LYS A 399 2.16 -8.37 10.51
N LEU A 400 2.38 -9.24 9.52
CA LEU A 400 1.32 -10.05 8.91
C LEU A 400 0.66 -11.04 9.90
N ILE A 401 1.47 -11.77 10.67
CA ILE A 401 0.98 -12.82 11.57
C ILE A 401 0.38 -12.23 12.86
N GLN A 402 1.00 -11.19 13.41
CA GLN A 402 0.67 -10.64 14.73
C GLN A 402 -0.10 -9.33 14.63
N ASP A 403 0.50 -8.27 14.08
CA ASP A 403 -0.07 -6.91 14.16
C ASP A 403 -1.34 -6.76 13.32
N ASP A 404 -1.36 -7.32 12.11
CA ASP A 404 -2.51 -7.29 11.21
C ASP A 404 -3.65 -8.17 11.74
N THR A 405 -3.36 -9.32 12.36
CA THR A 405 -4.41 -10.15 12.99
C THR A 405 -4.99 -9.48 14.24
N MET A 406 -4.20 -8.71 14.98
CA MET A 406 -4.70 -7.92 16.11
C MET A 406 -5.55 -6.72 15.67
N SER A 407 -5.20 -6.07 14.56
CA SER A 407 -6.03 -5.02 13.95
C SER A 407 -7.36 -5.58 13.44
N LEU A 408 -7.33 -6.79 12.86
CA LEU A 408 -8.53 -7.51 12.41
C LEU A 408 -9.46 -7.88 13.57
N HIS A 409 -8.90 -8.32 14.70
CA HIS A 409 -9.65 -8.54 15.93
C HIS A 409 -10.44 -7.30 16.32
N TYR A 410 -9.76 -6.16 16.46
CA TYR A 410 -10.40 -4.90 16.86
C TYR A 410 -11.49 -4.46 15.87
N LEU A 411 -11.28 -4.65 14.55
CA LEU A 411 -12.26 -4.34 13.52
C LEU A 411 -13.58 -5.09 13.72
N ILE A 412 -13.50 -6.38 14.04
CA ILE A 412 -14.66 -7.27 14.15
C ILE A 412 -15.39 -7.07 15.48
N THR A 413 -14.66 -6.88 16.58
CA THR A 413 -15.23 -6.83 17.93
C THR A 413 -15.63 -5.43 18.39
N HIS A 414 -14.84 -4.40 18.09
CA HIS A 414 -15.01 -3.07 18.70
C HIS A 414 -15.31 -1.97 17.68
N SER A 415 -14.61 -1.93 16.55
CA SER A 415 -14.69 -0.79 15.61
C SER A 415 -16.10 -0.47 15.11
N ILE A 416 -16.89 -1.48 14.75
CA ILE A 416 -18.25 -1.27 14.25
C ILE A 416 -19.20 -0.85 15.38
N PRO A 417 -19.29 -1.56 16.51
CA PRO A 417 -20.06 -1.10 17.66
C PRO A 417 -19.69 0.33 18.09
N ASP A 418 -18.40 0.61 18.27
CA ASP A 418 -17.92 1.94 18.69
C ASP A 418 -18.34 3.03 17.70
N ALA A 419 -18.17 2.78 16.39
CA ALA A 419 -18.57 3.74 15.37
C ALA A 419 -20.09 3.98 15.34
N VAL A 420 -20.89 2.93 15.48
CA VAL A 420 -22.35 3.06 15.53
C VAL A 420 -22.80 3.80 16.79
N ALA A 421 -22.28 3.43 17.95
CA ALA A 421 -22.59 4.10 19.22
C ALA A 421 -22.18 5.59 19.18
N ALA A 422 -21.03 5.90 18.59
CA ALA A 422 -20.53 7.26 18.42
C ALA A 422 -21.40 8.11 17.49
N VAL A 423 -22.18 7.52 16.59
CA VAL A 423 -23.12 8.25 15.71
C VAL A 423 -24.53 8.27 16.29
N VAL A 424 -25.08 7.11 16.65
CA VAL A 424 -26.45 6.96 17.15
C VAL A 424 -26.62 7.71 18.47
N GLY A 425 -25.65 7.61 19.37
CA GLY A 425 -25.71 8.24 20.68
C GLY A 425 -25.91 9.76 20.62
N PRO A 426 -25.03 10.52 19.95
CA PRO A 426 -25.19 11.96 19.75
C PRO A 426 -26.46 12.34 19.00
N VAL A 427 -26.81 11.63 17.93
CA VAL A 427 -28.00 11.96 17.12
C VAL A 427 -29.28 11.77 17.94
N ALA A 428 -29.40 10.68 18.69
CA ALA A 428 -30.56 10.42 19.54
C ALA A 428 -30.72 11.49 20.64
N VAL A 429 -29.62 11.84 21.31
CA VAL A 429 -29.62 12.90 22.32
C VAL A 429 -29.98 14.25 21.70
N LEU A 430 -29.41 14.59 20.54
CA LEU A 430 -29.70 15.84 19.84
C LEU A 430 -31.19 15.93 19.50
N VAL A 431 -31.76 14.90 18.88
CA VAL A 431 -33.20 14.82 18.56
C VAL A 431 -34.04 15.01 19.83
N TYR A 432 -33.71 14.31 20.91
CA TYR A 432 -34.40 14.46 22.19
C TYR A 432 -34.34 15.90 22.71
N LEU A 433 -33.16 16.53 22.75
CA LEU A 433 -33.00 17.91 23.23
C LEU A 433 -33.73 18.95 22.34
N PHE A 434 -33.77 18.73 21.02
CA PHE A 434 -34.54 19.58 20.11
C PHE A 434 -36.05 19.50 20.34
N VAL A 435 -36.56 18.29 20.65
CA VAL A 435 -37.99 18.09 20.99
C VAL A 435 -38.34 18.79 22.31
N ILE A 436 -37.42 18.79 23.30
CA ILE A 436 -37.65 19.45 24.58
C ILE A 436 -37.62 20.97 24.46
N GLU A 437 -36.56 21.55 23.89
CA GLU A 437 -36.44 23.00 23.71
C GLU A 437 -35.47 23.34 22.57
N TRP A 438 -36.03 23.63 21.40
CA TRP A 438 -35.27 23.88 20.18
C TRP A 438 -34.34 25.09 20.27
N ARG A 439 -34.68 26.13 21.05
CA ARG A 439 -33.83 27.33 21.20
C ARG A 439 -32.53 27.02 21.92
N MET A 440 -32.60 26.23 22.99
CA MET A 440 -31.42 25.80 23.75
C MET A 440 -30.60 24.75 22.97
N ALA A 441 -31.28 23.87 22.22
CA ALA A 441 -30.62 22.89 21.36
C ALA A 441 -29.81 23.57 20.22
N LEU A 442 -30.31 24.67 19.63
CA LEU A 442 -29.54 25.46 18.66
C LEU A 442 -28.26 26.05 19.25
N ILE A 443 -28.31 26.52 20.49
CA ILE A 443 -27.11 27.04 21.18
C ILE A 443 -26.07 25.93 21.37
N LEU A 444 -26.50 24.72 21.73
CA LEU A 444 -25.60 23.56 21.86
C LEU A 444 -25.01 23.09 20.53
N LEU A 445 -25.62 23.44 19.39
CA LEU A 445 -25.07 23.12 18.07
C LEU A 445 -23.82 23.93 17.75
N ILE A 446 -23.63 25.09 18.36
CA ILE A 446 -22.49 25.98 18.10
C ILE A 446 -21.15 25.27 18.35
N PRO A 447 -20.85 24.73 19.56
CA PRO A 447 -19.58 24.03 19.81
C PRO A 447 -19.40 22.79 18.92
N ILE A 448 -20.49 22.09 18.59
CA ILE A 448 -20.47 20.92 17.68
C ILE A 448 -20.06 21.35 16.27
N LEU A 449 -20.65 22.42 15.75
CA LEU A 449 -20.34 22.94 14.42
C LEU A 449 -18.91 23.46 14.35
N VAL A 450 -18.43 24.15 15.41
CA VAL A 450 -17.03 24.58 15.52
C VAL A 450 -16.09 23.37 15.45
N TYR A 451 -16.37 22.28 16.18
CA TYR A 451 -15.58 21.06 16.07
C TYR A 451 -15.62 20.46 14.66
N LEU A 452 -16.80 20.29 14.07
CA LEU A 452 -16.93 19.67 12.75
C LEU A 452 -16.19 20.46 11.67
N LEU A 453 -16.31 21.79 11.68
CA LEU A 453 -15.62 22.66 10.72
C LEU A 453 -14.10 22.64 10.92
N THR A 454 -13.62 22.75 12.16
CA THR A 454 -12.18 22.70 12.45
C THR A 454 -11.59 21.34 12.09
N MET A 455 -12.28 20.25 12.41
CA MET A 455 -11.84 18.90 12.09
C MET A 455 -11.86 18.64 10.58
N MET A 456 -12.88 19.08 9.85
CA MET A 456 -12.93 18.96 8.39
C MET A 456 -11.79 19.74 7.71
N ALA A 457 -11.50 20.96 8.18
CA ALA A 457 -10.36 21.74 7.70
C ALA A 457 -9.02 21.04 8.00
N MET A 458 -8.85 20.47 9.19
CA MET A 458 -7.65 19.71 9.58
C MET A 458 -7.45 18.46 8.74
N MET A 459 -8.52 17.68 8.48
CA MET A 459 -8.46 16.48 7.63
C MET A 459 -8.06 16.82 6.20
N TYR A 460 -8.62 17.90 5.65
CA TYR A 460 -8.32 18.36 4.30
C TYR A 460 -6.83 18.74 4.15
N GLN A 461 -6.31 19.54 5.11
CA GLN A 461 -4.92 19.96 5.12
C GLN A 461 -3.94 18.82 5.45
N SER A 462 -4.34 17.87 6.30
CA SER A 462 -3.49 16.77 6.74
C SER A 462 -3.46 15.57 5.80
N GLY A 463 -4.38 15.46 4.84
CA GLY A 463 -4.53 14.26 4.01
C GLY A 463 -3.22 13.66 3.46
N PRO A 464 -2.39 14.43 2.70
CA PRO A 464 -1.15 13.89 2.13
C PRO A 464 -0.13 13.54 3.22
N LYS A 465 -0.11 14.33 4.30
CA LYS A 465 0.77 14.14 5.45
C LYS A 465 0.40 12.89 6.26
N ILE A 466 -0.87 12.46 6.30
CA ILE A 466 -1.25 11.21 6.99
C ILE A 466 -0.60 9.99 6.31
N VAL A 467 -0.62 9.94 4.98
CA VAL A 467 0.02 8.86 4.21
C VAL A 467 1.54 8.95 4.32
N GLU A 468 2.09 10.16 4.20
CA GLU A 468 3.53 10.40 4.38
C GLU A 468 4.00 9.99 5.79
N ALA A 469 3.20 10.23 6.82
CA ALA A 469 3.49 9.83 8.19
C ALA A 469 3.54 8.32 8.36
N SER A 470 2.65 7.57 7.71
CA SER A 470 2.70 6.10 7.69
C SER A 470 4.00 5.62 7.04
N ARG A 471 4.38 6.19 5.89
CA ARG A 471 5.64 5.86 5.19
C ARG A 471 6.86 6.18 6.05
N TRP A 472 6.85 7.31 6.74
CA TRP A 472 7.89 7.66 7.69
C TRP A 472 7.97 6.69 8.86
N ALA A 473 6.84 6.25 9.41
CA ALA A 473 6.79 5.26 10.48
C ALA A 473 7.41 3.92 10.05
N ASP A 474 7.05 3.43 8.86
CA ASP A 474 7.64 2.20 8.29
C ASP A 474 9.16 2.34 8.09
N ARG A 475 9.61 3.44 7.45
CA ARG A 475 11.04 3.72 7.26
C ARG A 475 11.79 3.80 8.59
N MET A 476 11.20 4.46 9.58
CA MET A 476 11.78 4.64 10.90
C MET A 476 11.89 3.29 11.63
N SER A 477 10.91 2.40 11.46
CA SER A 477 10.97 1.03 11.98
C SER A 477 12.15 0.24 11.40
N THR A 478 12.34 0.30 10.08
CA THR A 478 13.48 -0.33 9.40
C THR A 478 14.82 0.22 9.89
N GLU A 479 14.95 1.55 9.95
CA GLU A 479 16.17 2.21 10.40
C GLU A 479 16.46 1.96 11.90
N SER A 480 15.42 1.83 12.73
CA SER A 480 15.57 1.45 14.15
C SER A 480 16.13 0.04 14.28
N THR A 481 15.64 -0.89 13.47
CA THR A 481 16.12 -2.29 13.47
C THR A 481 17.59 -2.33 13.05
N ALA A 482 17.94 -1.68 11.93
CA ALA A 482 19.31 -1.60 11.46
C ALA A 482 20.26 -0.90 12.46
N TYR A 483 19.78 0.13 13.17
CA TYR A 483 20.55 0.78 14.23
C TYR A 483 20.83 -0.14 15.42
N LEU A 484 19.85 -0.96 15.82
CA LEU A 484 19.99 -1.92 16.91
C LEU A 484 20.95 -3.05 16.53
N GLU A 485 20.80 -3.60 15.32
CA GLU A 485 21.70 -4.63 14.78
C GLU A 485 23.13 -4.10 14.60
N GLY A 486 23.28 -2.84 14.16
CA GLY A 486 24.56 -2.17 13.97
C GLY A 486 25.23 -1.66 15.25
N GLN A 487 24.61 -1.82 16.43
CA GLN A 487 25.14 -1.30 17.71
C GLN A 487 26.63 -1.63 17.96
N PRO A 488 27.10 -2.88 17.75
CA PRO A 488 28.50 -3.22 17.99
C PRO A 488 29.46 -2.40 17.11
N VAL A 489 29.11 -2.20 15.84
CA VAL A 489 29.89 -1.41 14.87
C VAL A 489 29.85 0.07 15.24
N ILE A 490 28.66 0.60 15.56
CA ILE A 490 28.47 2.02 15.89
C ILE A 490 29.25 2.42 17.14
N ARG A 491 29.33 1.54 18.14
CA ARG A 491 30.10 1.79 19.38
C ARG A 491 31.61 1.86 19.13
N ILE A 492 32.12 1.11 18.16
CA ILE A 492 33.54 1.05 17.82
C ILE A 492 33.95 2.27 16.96
N PHE A 493 33.20 2.53 15.88
CA PHE A 493 33.60 3.53 14.89
C PHE A 493 33.03 4.93 15.18
N GLY A 494 31.93 5.03 15.93
CA GLY A 494 31.32 6.29 16.34
C GLY A 494 30.78 7.18 15.19
N GLY A 495 30.10 8.26 15.58
CA GLY A 495 29.73 9.35 14.66
C GLY A 495 28.56 9.07 13.69
N ALA A 496 28.23 10.08 12.87
CA ALA A 496 27.15 10.04 11.88
C ALA A 496 27.48 9.19 10.63
N ALA A 497 28.76 8.81 10.45
CA ALA A 497 29.18 7.88 9.41
C ALA A 497 28.80 6.42 9.74
N ALA A 498 28.70 6.08 11.02
CA ALA A 498 28.35 4.74 11.47
C ALA A 498 26.84 4.46 11.48
N SER A 499 25.98 5.50 11.50
CA SER A 499 24.54 5.31 11.35
C SER A 499 23.80 6.54 10.82
N SER A 500 22.93 6.30 9.84
CA SER A 500 22.02 7.31 9.29
C SER A 500 20.79 7.58 10.17
N PHE A 501 20.61 6.79 11.23
CA PHE A 501 19.41 6.78 12.08
C PHE A 501 19.06 8.17 12.61
N LYS A 502 20.02 8.87 13.23
CA LYS A 502 19.78 10.19 13.81
C LYS A 502 19.31 11.20 12.75
N ARG A 503 19.96 11.23 11.59
CA ARG A 503 19.59 12.13 10.49
C ARG A 503 18.16 11.86 10.03
N ARG A 504 17.80 10.59 9.82
CA ARG A 504 16.45 10.22 9.41
C ARG A 504 15.40 10.46 10.49
N LEU A 505 15.77 10.28 11.76
CA LEU A 505 14.93 10.65 12.89
C LEU A 505 14.72 12.17 12.91
N ASP A 506 15.76 12.98 12.68
CA ASP A 506 15.65 14.43 12.59
C ASP A 506 14.76 14.84 11.40
N ASP A 507 14.85 14.15 10.25
CA ASP A 507 13.95 14.36 9.11
C ASP A 507 12.50 14.03 9.46
N TYR A 508 12.27 12.90 10.13
CA TYR A 508 10.93 12.50 10.59
C TYR A 508 10.36 13.47 11.61
N LEU A 509 11.17 13.91 12.58
CA LEU A 509 10.78 14.90 13.57
C LEU A 509 10.46 16.24 12.90
N ARG A 510 11.27 16.70 11.94
CA ARG A 510 10.96 17.90 11.15
C ARG A 510 9.64 17.76 10.42
N PHE A 511 9.42 16.65 9.73
CA PHE A 511 8.15 16.35 9.07
C PHE A 511 6.95 16.41 10.05
N LEU A 512 7.05 15.73 11.20
CA LEU A 512 5.99 15.76 12.23
C LEU A 512 5.77 17.16 12.77
N ASN A 513 6.84 17.93 12.94
CA ASN A 513 6.79 19.28 13.47
C ASN A 513 6.11 20.23 12.47
N ASP A 514 6.51 20.19 11.21
CA ASP A 514 5.94 21.00 10.13
C ASP A 514 4.47 20.64 9.88
N TRP A 515 4.11 19.36 10.07
CA TRP A 515 2.74 18.91 9.96
C TRP A 515 1.88 19.27 11.19
N GLN A 516 2.32 18.94 12.40
CA GLN A 516 1.48 19.02 13.61
C GLN A 516 1.53 20.39 14.30
N ARG A 517 2.65 21.12 14.28
CA ARG A 517 2.75 22.44 14.96
C ARG A 517 1.71 23.45 14.50
N PRO A 518 1.46 23.63 13.18
CA PRO A 518 0.45 24.57 12.72
C PRO A 518 -0.96 24.26 13.27
N PHE A 519 -1.21 23.00 13.62
CA PHE A 519 -2.48 22.57 14.19
C PHE A 519 -2.58 22.67 15.69
N ILE A 520 -1.49 22.86 16.44
CA ILE A 520 -1.53 22.85 17.92
C ILE A 520 -2.57 23.85 18.44
N GLY A 521 -2.58 25.09 17.94
CA GLY A 521 -3.55 26.10 18.34
C GLY A 521 -5.00 25.70 18.03
N ARG A 522 -5.27 25.24 16.80
CA ARG A 522 -6.60 24.78 16.36
C ARG A 522 -7.08 23.56 17.16
N LYS A 523 -6.18 22.59 17.40
CA LYS A 523 -6.45 21.37 18.17
C LYS A 523 -6.73 21.68 19.64
N THR A 524 -5.98 22.61 20.23
CA THR A 524 -6.17 23.05 21.62
C THR A 524 -7.49 23.81 21.77
N PHE A 525 -7.81 24.70 20.82
CA PHE A 525 -9.09 25.39 20.80
C PHE A 525 -10.25 24.40 20.61
N MET A 526 -10.13 23.46 19.67
CA MET A 526 -11.11 22.41 19.43
C MET A 526 -11.32 21.56 20.69
N ASP A 527 -10.26 21.14 21.37
CA ASP A 527 -10.33 20.41 22.64
C ASP A 527 -11.06 21.23 23.72
N LEU A 528 -10.73 22.52 23.87
CA LEU A 528 -11.39 23.40 24.83
C LEU A 528 -12.90 23.52 24.55
N VAL A 529 -13.29 23.64 23.28
CA VAL A 529 -14.69 23.77 22.85
C VAL A 529 -15.49 22.51 23.13
N THR A 530 -14.86 21.32 23.06
CA THR A 530 -15.54 20.04 23.29
C THR A 530 -15.50 19.54 24.73
N ARG A 531 -14.89 20.28 25.67
CA ARG A 531 -14.89 19.85 27.08
C ARG A 531 -16.28 19.90 27.71
N PRO A 532 -16.63 18.94 28.59
CA PRO A 532 -17.90 18.96 29.34
C PRO A 532 -18.14 20.27 30.11
N THR A 533 -17.07 20.90 30.59
CA THR A 533 -17.12 22.19 31.31
C THR A 533 -17.59 23.35 30.43
N THR A 534 -17.20 23.36 29.15
CA THR A 534 -17.61 24.40 28.19
C THR A 534 -19.08 24.25 27.84
N PHE A 535 -19.54 23.01 27.63
CA PHE A 535 -20.96 22.71 27.48
C PHE A 535 -21.74 23.11 28.73
N LEU A 536 -21.27 22.75 29.93
CA LEU A 536 -21.92 23.13 31.18
C LEU A 536 -22.02 24.65 31.34
N TRP A 537 -20.94 25.39 31.07
CA TRP A 537 -20.93 26.85 31.12
C TRP A 537 -21.94 27.48 30.15
N LEU A 538 -21.98 26.99 28.91
CA LEU A 538 -22.92 27.45 27.89
C LEU A 538 -24.37 27.17 28.28
N ILE A 539 -24.65 25.95 28.77
CA ILE A 539 -25.97 25.51 29.23
C ILE A 539 -26.44 26.33 30.43
N ALA A 540 -25.57 26.50 31.44
CA ALA A 540 -25.90 27.25 32.63
C ALA A 540 -26.17 28.74 32.32
N THR A 541 -25.33 29.36 31.48
CA THR A 541 -25.45 30.79 31.15
C THR A 541 -26.70 31.06 30.30
N ALA A 542 -26.86 30.36 29.16
CA ALA A 542 -28.01 30.54 28.29
C ALA A 542 -29.31 30.06 28.92
N GLY A 543 -29.26 28.92 29.64
CA GLY A 543 -30.39 28.39 30.39
C GLY A 543 -30.89 29.35 31.46
N THR A 544 -29.99 29.96 32.24
CA THR A 544 -30.36 30.97 33.25
C THR A 544 -31.03 32.18 32.60
N LEU A 545 -30.51 32.67 31.48
CA LEU A 545 -31.11 33.79 30.75
C LEU A 545 -32.53 33.47 30.25
N PHE A 546 -32.74 32.28 29.67
CA PHE A 546 -34.07 31.83 29.23
C PHE A 546 -35.05 31.62 30.37
N VAL A 547 -34.56 31.17 31.54
CA VAL A 547 -35.40 31.05 32.73
C VAL A 547 -35.80 32.41 33.28
N VAL A 548 -34.85 33.33 33.45
CA VAL A 548 -35.10 34.67 34.03
C VAL A 548 -35.97 35.52 33.10
N SER A 549 -35.81 35.39 31.78
CA SER A 549 -36.66 36.08 30.79
C SER A 549 -38.08 35.48 30.65
N GLY A 550 -38.39 34.38 31.35
CA GLY A 550 -39.66 33.67 31.24
C GLY A 550 -39.84 32.90 29.92
N ALA A 551 -38.78 32.78 29.11
CA ALA A 551 -38.81 32.06 27.85
C ALA A 551 -38.85 30.53 28.03
N MET A 552 -38.39 30.01 29.17
CA MET A 552 -38.28 28.58 29.49
C MET A 552 -38.51 28.33 30.99
N GLN A 553 -39.11 27.18 31.35
CA GLN A 553 -39.20 26.76 32.75
C GLN A 553 -37.87 26.17 33.27
N PRO A 554 -37.52 26.33 34.55
CA PRO A 554 -36.28 25.77 35.12
C PRO A 554 -36.14 24.26 34.90
N VAL A 555 -37.24 23.51 35.01
CA VAL A 555 -37.28 22.05 34.86
C VAL A 555 -36.88 21.61 33.44
N THR A 556 -37.15 22.44 32.43
CA THR A 556 -36.79 22.18 31.02
C THR A 556 -35.27 22.21 30.78
N LEU A 557 -34.49 22.77 31.72
CA LEU A 557 -33.01 22.82 31.64
C LEU A 557 -32.35 21.49 32.06
N LEU A 558 -33.03 20.65 32.86
CA LEU A 558 -32.46 19.41 33.41
C LEU A 558 -31.96 18.43 32.32
N PRO A 559 -32.70 18.14 31.23
CA PRO A 559 -32.20 17.33 30.12
C PRO A 559 -30.87 17.81 29.56
N PHE A 560 -30.71 19.14 29.43
CA PHE A 560 -29.50 19.74 28.88
C PHE A 560 -28.32 19.55 29.83
N LEU A 561 -28.51 19.74 31.14
CA LEU A 561 -27.45 19.56 32.13
C LEU A 561 -26.93 18.11 32.17
N VAL A 562 -27.83 17.13 32.11
CA VAL A 562 -27.49 15.70 32.19
C VAL A 562 -26.90 15.19 30.88
N LEU A 563 -27.54 15.46 29.74
CA LEU A 563 -27.16 14.88 28.46
C LEU A 563 -26.25 15.79 27.63
N GLY A 564 -26.47 17.10 27.67
CA GLY A 564 -25.73 18.07 26.87
C GLY A 564 -24.24 18.15 27.22
N THR A 565 -23.87 17.91 28.47
CA THR A 565 -22.46 17.91 28.91
C THR A 565 -21.66 16.71 28.40
N THR A 566 -22.33 15.61 28.01
CA THR A 566 -21.67 14.39 27.49
C THR A 566 -21.34 14.47 25.99
N PHE A 567 -21.84 15.49 25.28
CA PHE A 567 -21.82 15.53 23.82
C PHE A 567 -20.40 15.61 23.24
N GLY A 568 -19.51 16.37 23.88
CA GLY A 568 -18.15 16.56 23.39
C GLY A 568 -17.31 15.27 23.37
N ALA A 569 -17.46 14.41 24.39
CA ALA A 569 -16.76 13.12 24.43
C ALA A 569 -17.24 12.17 23.32
N ARG A 570 -18.53 12.18 23.00
CA ARG A 570 -19.09 11.31 21.95
C ARG A 570 -18.62 11.71 20.55
N LEU A 571 -18.37 13.00 20.35
CA LEU A 571 -17.89 13.53 19.07
C LEU A 571 -16.45 13.06 18.75
N LEU A 572 -15.60 12.95 19.78
CA LEU A 572 -14.27 12.34 19.67
C LEU A 572 -14.34 10.85 19.27
N GLY A 573 -15.33 10.11 19.77
CA GLY A 573 -15.54 8.69 19.45
C GLY A 573 -15.71 8.42 17.96
N ILE A 574 -16.33 9.33 17.20
CA ILE A 574 -16.54 9.19 15.75
C ILE A 574 -15.19 9.13 15.02
N ALA A 575 -14.24 10.00 15.39
CA ALA A 575 -12.95 10.07 14.73
C ALA A 575 -12.12 8.79 14.98
N TYR A 576 -12.11 8.28 16.21
CA TYR A 576 -11.40 7.05 16.57
C TYR A 576 -12.04 5.82 15.93
N GLY A 577 -13.38 5.72 15.92
CA GLY A 577 -14.11 4.63 15.29
C GLY A 577 -13.78 4.52 13.80
N LEU A 578 -13.91 5.61 13.03
CA LEU A 578 -13.59 5.61 11.61
C LEU A 578 -12.12 5.31 11.31
N GLY A 579 -11.20 5.80 12.13
CA GLY A 579 -9.77 5.50 12.01
C GLY A 579 -9.48 4.01 12.17
N SER A 580 -10.05 3.38 13.20
CA SER A 580 -9.88 1.95 13.46
C SER A 580 -10.47 1.07 12.34
N ILE A 581 -11.62 1.43 11.77
CA ILE A 581 -12.21 0.71 10.64
C ILE A 581 -11.27 0.73 9.42
N ARG A 582 -10.69 1.90 9.11
CA ARG A 582 -9.75 2.03 7.98
C ARG A 582 -8.51 1.17 8.19
N GLY A 583 -7.88 1.26 9.36
CA GLY A 583 -6.69 0.45 9.69
C GLY A 583 -6.99 -1.06 9.65
N GLY A 584 -8.12 -1.48 10.21
CA GLY A 584 -8.54 -2.88 10.18
C GLY A 584 -8.81 -3.41 8.76
N LEU A 585 -9.42 -2.60 7.89
CA LEU A 585 -9.64 -2.98 6.48
C LEU A 585 -8.32 -3.08 5.70
N GLU A 586 -7.34 -2.21 6.01
CA GLU A 586 -6.00 -2.28 5.41
C GLU A 586 -5.26 -3.56 5.84
N SER A 587 -5.27 -3.90 7.13
CA SER A 587 -4.72 -5.16 7.63
C SER A 587 -5.43 -6.38 7.03
N ALA A 588 -6.77 -6.34 6.90
CA ALA A 588 -7.53 -7.40 6.21
C ALA A 588 -7.09 -7.56 4.75
N ARG A 589 -6.78 -6.45 4.06
CA ARG A 589 -6.25 -6.47 2.69
C ARG A 589 -4.86 -7.10 2.65
N HIS A 590 -3.95 -6.72 3.54
CA HIS A 590 -2.60 -7.30 3.59
C HIS A 590 -2.65 -8.82 3.79
N ILE A 591 -3.48 -9.28 4.73
CA ILE A 591 -3.71 -10.71 4.98
C ILE A 591 -4.25 -11.41 3.72
N ALA A 592 -5.28 -10.84 3.10
CA ALA A 592 -5.90 -11.43 1.92
C ALA A 592 -4.91 -11.53 0.73
N VAL A 593 -4.13 -10.47 0.48
CA VAL A 593 -3.10 -10.47 -0.56
C VAL A 593 -2.02 -11.52 -0.29
N ALA A 594 -1.60 -11.70 0.97
CA ALA A 594 -0.64 -12.75 1.32
C ALA A 594 -1.23 -14.16 1.14
N LEU A 595 -2.52 -14.35 1.41
CA LEU A 595 -3.23 -15.61 1.16
C LEU A 595 -3.42 -15.92 -0.33
N ASP A 596 -3.44 -14.89 -1.18
CA ASP A 596 -3.56 -15.00 -2.64
C ASP A 596 -2.20 -15.14 -3.35
N GLU A 597 -1.08 -15.06 -2.64
CA GLU A 597 0.26 -15.25 -3.21
C GLU A 597 0.36 -16.61 -3.92
N THR A 598 1.05 -16.70 -5.06
CA THR A 598 1.23 -17.98 -5.75
C THR A 598 2.03 -18.97 -4.90
N GLU A 599 1.46 -20.16 -4.70
CA GLU A 599 2.14 -21.30 -4.06
C GLU A 599 3.04 -22.01 -5.08
N LEU A 600 4.03 -22.77 -4.59
CA LEU A 600 4.76 -23.72 -5.42
C LEU A 600 3.90 -24.96 -5.66
N ASP A 601 2.98 -24.89 -6.62
CA ASP A 601 2.17 -26.03 -7.01
C ASP A 601 3.03 -27.12 -7.68
N VAL A 602 2.67 -28.38 -7.42
CA VAL A 602 3.27 -29.52 -8.12
C VAL A 602 2.57 -29.70 -9.46
N ILE A 603 3.30 -29.56 -10.55
CA ILE A 603 2.75 -29.77 -11.89
C ILE A 603 2.73 -31.28 -12.17
N GLU A 604 1.56 -31.85 -12.44
CA GLU A 604 1.48 -33.25 -12.89
C GLU A 604 2.14 -33.41 -14.27
N ALA A 605 3.21 -34.21 -14.32
CA ALA A 605 3.87 -34.58 -15.57
C ALA A 605 4.18 -36.09 -15.57
N PRO A 606 4.20 -36.75 -16.75
CA PRO A 606 4.55 -38.15 -16.83
C PRO A 606 6.00 -38.38 -16.38
N VAL A 607 6.16 -39.24 -15.37
CA VAL A 607 7.46 -39.66 -14.84
C VAL A 607 8.18 -40.50 -15.89
N THR A 608 9.26 -39.96 -16.46
CA THR A 608 10.21 -40.75 -17.26
C THR A 608 11.30 -41.27 -16.33
N ALA A 609 11.19 -42.56 -15.98
CA ALA A 609 12.23 -43.27 -15.26
C ALA A 609 13.26 -43.79 -16.27
N ASP A 610 14.39 -43.09 -16.40
CA ASP A 610 15.69 -43.70 -16.72
C ASP A 610 16.88 -42.76 -16.41
N ALA A 611 17.79 -43.29 -15.60
CA ALA A 611 19.23 -42.99 -15.45
C ALA A 611 19.77 -41.73 -14.72
N VAL A 612 20.56 -42.04 -13.67
CA VAL A 612 21.82 -41.45 -13.13
C VAL A 612 21.95 -39.92 -12.98
N ALA A 613 21.50 -39.40 -11.83
CA ALA A 613 22.01 -38.24 -11.05
C ALA A 613 22.62 -37.05 -11.82
N SER A 614 21.98 -36.57 -12.90
CA SER A 614 22.43 -35.37 -13.65
C SER A 614 21.46 -34.21 -13.45
N VAL A 615 22.00 -32.99 -13.23
CA VAL A 615 21.22 -31.75 -13.18
C VAL A 615 21.38 -31.01 -14.50
N SER A 616 20.27 -30.62 -15.14
CA SER A 616 20.30 -29.78 -16.37
C SER A 616 19.45 -28.52 -16.22
N PHE A 617 19.99 -27.41 -16.73
CA PHE A 617 19.29 -26.16 -17.00
C PHE A 617 19.07 -26.10 -18.52
N GLU A 618 17.82 -25.91 -18.94
CA GLU A 618 17.40 -25.94 -20.35
C GLU A 618 16.74 -24.60 -20.72
N GLY A 619 17.50 -23.68 -21.32
CA GLY A 619 17.00 -22.38 -21.78
C GLY A 619 16.37 -21.51 -20.68
N VAL A 620 16.94 -21.56 -19.47
CA VAL A 620 16.35 -20.96 -18.28
C VAL A 620 16.36 -19.43 -18.36
N THR A 621 15.19 -18.83 -18.19
CA THR A 621 15.01 -17.37 -18.05
C THR A 621 14.19 -17.09 -16.81
N PHE A 622 14.62 -16.11 -16.01
CA PHE A 622 13.97 -15.75 -14.77
C PHE A 622 14.25 -14.30 -14.38
N GLY A 623 13.25 -13.61 -13.83
CA GLY A 623 13.39 -12.32 -13.15
C GLY A 623 12.50 -12.25 -11.90
N TYR A 624 12.95 -11.54 -10.87
CA TYR A 624 12.14 -11.34 -9.66
C TYR A 624 10.92 -10.42 -9.90
N ARG A 625 10.94 -9.64 -10.98
CA ARG A 625 9.86 -8.74 -11.39
C ARG A 625 9.51 -8.99 -12.86
N PRO A 626 8.22 -8.98 -13.22
CA PRO A 626 7.80 -9.09 -14.61
C PRO A 626 8.53 -8.09 -15.52
N GLY A 627 9.03 -8.60 -16.66
CA GLY A 627 9.72 -7.81 -17.68
C GLY A 627 11.13 -7.33 -17.31
N ALA A 628 11.69 -7.77 -16.18
CA ALA A 628 13.08 -7.47 -15.77
C ALA A 628 13.86 -8.76 -15.50
N PRO A 629 14.20 -9.55 -16.56
CA PRO A 629 14.91 -10.81 -16.40
C PRO A 629 16.33 -10.58 -15.84
N VAL A 630 16.71 -11.42 -14.88
CA VAL A 630 18.03 -11.48 -14.24
C VAL A 630 18.87 -12.61 -14.82
N ILE A 631 18.23 -13.71 -15.20
CA ILE A 631 18.83 -14.85 -15.90
C ILE A 631 18.26 -14.87 -17.32
N HIS A 632 19.11 -15.03 -18.32
CA HIS A 632 18.74 -15.00 -19.73
C HIS A 632 19.23 -16.25 -20.46
N ASP A 633 18.28 -17.11 -20.86
CA ASP A 633 18.52 -18.27 -21.74
C ASP A 633 19.73 -19.13 -21.32
N VAL A 634 19.84 -19.44 -20.02
CA VAL A 634 20.95 -20.21 -19.48
C VAL A 634 20.72 -21.69 -19.70
N SER A 635 21.68 -22.34 -20.37
CA SER A 635 21.75 -23.80 -20.50
C SER A 635 23.06 -24.31 -19.90
N LEU A 636 22.96 -25.26 -18.97
CA LEU A 636 24.08 -25.81 -18.19
C LEU A 636 23.78 -27.25 -17.79
N THR A 637 24.79 -28.10 -17.71
CA THR A 637 24.66 -29.46 -17.15
C THR A 637 25.70 -29.66 -16.06
N LEU A 638 25.27 -30.18 -14.91
CA LEU A 638 26.15 -30.67 -13.85
C LEU A 638 26.23 -32.19 -13.96
N ARG A 639 27.45 -32.70 -14.05
CA ARG A 639 27.68 -34.14 -14.18
C ARG A 639 27.61 -34.82 -12.80
N PRO A 640 27.10 -36.06 -12.73
CA PRO A 640 27.07 -36.83 -11.50
C PRO A 640 28.44 -36.88 -10.81
N GLY A 641 28.49 -36.60 -9.51
CA GLY A 641 29.72 -36.72 -8.71
C GLY A 641 30.81 -35.69 -9.02
N THR A 642 30.49 -34.62 -9.76
CA THR A 642 31.44 -33.55 -10.11
C THR A 642 31.14 -32.25 -9.36
N VAL A 643 32.16 -31.42 -9.19
CA VAL A 643 32.07 -30.08 -8.62
C VAL A 643 31.98 -29.04 -9.73
N THR A 644 30.85 -28.34 -9.80
CA THR A 644 30.61 -27.22 -10.72
C THR A 644 30.65 -25.89 -9.96
N ALA A 645 31.57 -24.99 -10.34
CA ALA A 645 31.72 -23.67 -9.74
C ALA A 645 31.07 -22.56 -10.58
N LEU A 646 30.22 -21.73 -9.98
CA LEU A 646 29.69 -20.50 -10.56
C LEU A 646 30.57 -19.31 -10.17
N VAL A 647 31.11 -18.61 -11.16
CA VAL A 647 31.97 -17.43 -10.97
C VAL A 647 31.49 -16.26 -11.84
N GLY A 648 31.83 -15.04 -11.44
CA GLY A 648 31.42 -13.83 -12.17
C GLY A 648 31.31 -12.62 -11.26
N PRO A 649 31.19 -11.40 -11.82
CA PRO A 649 31.07 -10.17 -11.03
C PRO A 649 29.81 -10.18 -10.15
N SER A 650 29.77 -9.28 -9.17
CA SER A 650 28.54 -9.06 -8.39
C SER A 650 27.38 -8.67 -9.31
N GLY A 651 26.19 -9.20 -9.06
CA GLY A 651 25.02 -9.00 -9.92
C GLY A 651 25.00 -9.82 -11.22
N SER A 652 25.95 -10.74 -11.44
CA SER A 652 25.94 -11.59 -12.65
C SER A 652 24.87 -12.67 -12.67
N GLY A 653 24.20 -12.92 -11.55
CA GLY A 653 23.12 -13.92 -11.43
C GLY A 653 23.50 -15.25 -10.74
N LYS A 654 24.72 -15.40 -10.19
CA LYS A 654 25.18 -16.65 -9.53
C LYS A 654 24.22 -17.17 -8.45
N SER A 655 23.94 -16.34 -7.44
CA SER A 655 23.06 -16.71 -6.33
C SER A 655 21.63 -16.97 -6.78
N THR A 656 21.15 -16.22 -7.79
CA THR A 656 19.84 -16.46 -8.41
C THR A 656 19.79 -17.84 -9.07
N LEU A 657 20.80 -18.21 -9.86
CA LEU A 657 20.83 -19.50 -10.56
C LEU A 657 20.86 -20.69 -9.59
N ALA A 658 21.63 -20.58 -8.51
CA ALA A 658 21.65 -21.58 -7.44
C ALA A 658 20.31 -21.66 -6.69
N SER A 659 19.69 -20.51 -6.39
CA SER A 659 18.37 -20.46 -5.74
C SER A 659 17.28 -21.10 -6.59
N LEU A 660 17.36 -20.97 -7.92
CA LEU A 660 16.44 -21.63 -8.85
C LEU A 660 16.57 -23.16 -8.83
N LEU A 661 17.79 -23.70 -8.68
CA LEU A 661 17.99 -25.15 -8.51
C LEU A 661 17.36 -25.68 -7.22
N ALA A 662 17.42 -24.89 -6.14
CA ALA A 662 16.72 -25.19 -4.88
C ALA A 662 15.20 -24.88 -4.93
N ARG A 663 14.68 -24.48 -6.10
CA ARG A 663 13.30 -24.07 -6.33
C ARG A 663 12.79 -22.99 -5.36
N PHE A 664 13.67 -22.05 -4.97
CA PHE A 664 13.25 -20.89 -4.17
C PHE A 664 12.30 -19.97 -4.96
N HIS A 665 12.38 -20.07 -6.29
CA HIS A 665 11.46 -19.52 -7.27
C HIS A 665 11.31 -20.51 -8.43
N ASP A 666 10.15 -20.50 -9.08
CA ASP A 666 9.98 -21.18 -10.36
C ASP A 666 10.54 -20.34 -11.52
N VAL A 667 11.02 -21.02 -12.56
CA VAL A 667 11.54 -20.37 -13.78
C VAL A 667 10.40 -19.79 -14.64
N GLU A 668 10.62 -18.63 -15.26
CA GLU A 668 9.63 -18.01 -16.17
C GLU A 668 9.59 -18.71 -17.54
N ARG A 669 10.76 -19.11 -18.05
CA ARG A 669 10.91 -19.92 -19.27
C ARG A 669 12.02 -20.94 -19.09
N GLY A 670 11.94 -22.01 -19.87
CA GLY A 670 12.86 -23.14 -19.79
C GLY A 670 12.45 -24.17 -18.73
N ALA A 671 13.40 -25.03 -18.37
CA ALA A 671 13.23 -26.05 -17.33
C ALA A 671 14.54 -26.28 -16.58
N ILE A 672 14.42 -26.67 -15.31
CA ILE A 672 15.53 -27.24 -14.54
C ILE A 672 15.13 -28.68 -14.24
N ARG A 673 15.99 -29.64 -14.58
CA ARG A 673 15.70 -31.06 -14.42
C ARG A 673 16.75 -31.72 -13.52
N ILE A 674 16.27 -32.65 -12.69
CA ILE A 674 17.07 -33.59 -11.93
C ILE A 674 16.68 -34.98 -12.43
N ASP A 675 17.65 -35.75 -12.91
CA ASP A 675 17.39 -37.11 -13.45
C ASP A 675 16.36 -37.09 -14.60
N GLY A 676 16.40 -36.04 -15.44
CA GLY A 676 15.43 -35.82 -16.51
C GLY A 676 14.04 -35.36 -16.06
N THR A 677 13.77 -35.32 -14.75
CA THR A 677 12.50 -34.89 -14.17
C THR A 677 12.55 -33.39 -13.86
N ASP A 678 11.59 -32.62 -14.35
CA ASP A 678 11.52 -31.17 -14.08
C ASP A 678 11.24 -30.94 -12.59
N ILE A 679 12.03 -30.08 -11.94
CA ILE A 679 11.89 -29.80 -10.50
C ILE A 679 10.51 -29.25 -10.12
N ARG A 680 9.76 -28.69 -11.07
CA ARG A 680 8.39 -28.20 -10.88
C ARG A 680 7.36 -29.32 -10.66
N THR A 681 7.74 -30.55 -11.03
CA THR A 681 6.90 -31.75 -10.92
C THR A 681 7.19 -32.55 -9.65
N LEU A 682 8.19 -32.13 -8.87
CA LEU A 682 8.54 -32.72 -7.58
C LEU A 682 7.82 -31.97 -6.45
N THR A 683 7.37 -32.72 -5.45
CA THR A 683 6.97 -32.16 -4.16
C THR A 683 8.20 -31.55 -3.44
N PRO A 684 8.01 -30.62 -2.49
CA PRO A 684 9.11 -30.09 -1.68
C PRO A 684 9.91 -31.20 -0.97
N ASP A 685 9.23 -32.21 -0.43
CA ASP A 685 9.88 -33.34 0.26
C ASP A 685 10.77 -34.15 -0.70
N GLU A 686 10.27 -34.47 -1.91
CA GLU A 686 11.06 -35.17 -2.93
C GLU A 686 12.24 -34.35 -3.44
N LEU A 687 12.04 -33.04 -3.63
CA LEU A 687 13.09 -32.14 -4.08
C LEU A 687 14.19 -32.00 -3.02
N TYR A 688 13.84 -31.74 -1.75
CA TYR A 688 14.82 -31.50 -0.69
C TYR A 688 15.45 -32.79 -0.15
N ALA A 689 14.85 -33.96 -0.40
CA ALA A 689 15.55 -35.24 -0.26
C ALA A 689 16.65 -35.43 -1.32
N LYS A 690 16.52 -34.78 -2.49
CA LYS A 690 17.51 -34.84 -3.58
C LYS A 690 18.53 -33.70 -3.52
N VAL A 691 18.12 -32.51 -3.09
CA VAL A 691 18.90 -31.27 -3.14
C VAL A 691 19.07 -30.70 -1.74
N GLY A 692 20.29 -30.79 -1.21
CA GLY A 692 20.71 -30.12 0.01
C GLY A 692 21.38 -28.78 -0.30
N PHE A 693 21.39 -27.88 0.67
CA PHE A 693 22.05 -26.60 0.53
C PHE A 693 22.67 -26.12 1.85
N VAL A 694 23.81 -25.45 1.74
CA VAL A 694 24.49 -24.77 2.84
C VAL A 694 24.80 -23.35 2.39
N PHE A 695 24.01 -22.40 2.89
CA PHE A 695 24.15 -20.98 2.60
C PHE A 695 24.96 -20.25 3.68
N GLN A 696 25.43 -19.05 3.36
CA GLN A 696 26.20 -18.19 4.25
C GLN A 696 25.43 -17.80 5.54
N ASP A 697 24.15 -17.45 5.39
CA ASP A 697 23.28 -17.08 6.52
C ASP A 697 22.69 -18.33 7.18
N VAL A 698 23.40 -18.84 8.18
CA VAL A 698 23.00 -20.03 8.93
C VAL A 698 21.76 -19.76 9.79
N GLN A 699 20.72 -20.57 9.59
CA GLN A 699 19.51 -20.59 10.42
C GLN A 699 19.52 -21.81 11.35
N LEU A 700 19.45 -21.54 12.65
CA LEU A 700 19.29 -22.54 13.71
C LEU A 700 17.90 -22.39 14.30
N VAL A 701 17.22 -23.52 14.49
CA VAL A 701 15.89 -23.55 15.09
C VAL A 701 16.01 -23.54 16.61
N ALA A 702 15.04 -22.93 17.29
CA ALA A 702 14.95 -22.99 18.74
C ALA A 702 14.68 -24.43 19.18
N GLY A 703 15.73 -25.08 19.68
CA GLY A 703 15.77 -26.50 19.98
C GLY A 703 17.17 -26.92 20.42
N THR A 704 17.37 -28.18 20.77
CA THR A 704 18.69 -28.67 21.18
C THR A 704 19.68 -28.73 20.02
N VAL A 705 20.98 -28.82 20.32
CA VAL A 705 22.02 -29.10 19.32
C VAL A 705 21.69 -30.38 18.55
N ARG A 706 21.25 -31.43 19.25
CA ARG A 706 20.80 -32.70 18.67
C ARG A 706 19.67 -32.47 17.66
N GLU A 707 18.60 -31.81 18.07
CA GLU A 707 17.44 -31.51 17.21
C GLU A 707 17.83 -30.68 15.98
N ASN A 708 18.80 -29.76 16.13
CA ASN A 708 19.29 -28.97 15.02
C ASN A 708 20.10 -29.77 14.01
N ILE A 709 20.88 -30.77 14.45
CA ILE A 709 21.63 -31.67 13.54
C ILE A 709 20.66 -32.65 12.87
N ALA A 710 19.77 -33.27 13.66
CA ALA A 710 18.77 -34.24 13.21
C ALA A 710 17.55 -33.61 12.48
N LEU A 711 17.59 -32.31 12.17
CA LEU A 711 16.42 -31.59 11.64
C LEU A 711 15.86 -32.20 10.35
N ALA A 712 16.74 -32.69 9.47
CA ALA A 712 16.35 -33.34 8.21
C ALA A 712 15.99 -34.83 8.38
N CYS A 713 16.45 -35.46 9.47
CA CYS A 713 16.23 -36.86 9.78
C CYS A 713 15.90 -37.01 11.28
N PRO A 714 14.67 -36.65 11.73
CA PRO A 714 14.33 -36.65 13.15
C PRO A 714 14.45 -38.02 13.84
N GLU A 715 14.37 -39.09 13.04
CA GLU A 715 14.50 -40.49 13.48
C GLU A 715 15.97 -40.97 13.57
N ALA A 716 16.95 -40.11 13.27
CA ALA A 716 18.36 -40.46 13.33
C ALA A 716 18.77 -40.87 14.75
N THR A 717 19.60 -41.90 14.85
CA THR A 717 20.08 -42.37 16.15
C THR A 717 21.11 -41.41 16.73
N ASP A 718 21.33 -41.50 18.03
CA ASP A 718 22.37 -40.70 18.72
C ASP A 718 23.75 -40.93 18.09
N ASP A 719 24.06 -42.16 17.67
CA ASP A 719 25.31 -42.51 17.01
C ASP A 719 25.44 -41.83 15.63
N ASP A 720 24.35 -41.74 14.86
CA ASP A 720 24.34 -41.05 13.56
C ASP A 720 24.58 -39.54 13.74
N VAL A 721 23.93 -38.93 14.72
CA VAL A 721 24.09 -37.51 15.07
C VAL A 721 25.52 -37.22 15.53
N GLU A 722 26.10 -38.10 16.35
CA GLU A 722 27.50 -38.00 16.77
C GLU A 722 28.47 -38.16 15.61
N SER A 723 28.23 -39.13 14.72
CA SER A 723 29.06 -39.36 13.53
C SER A 723 29.07 -38.12 12.62
N ALA A 724 27.89 -37.59 12.29
CA ALA A 724 27.76 -36.38 11.47
C ALA A 724 28.45 -35.17 12.12
N ALA A 725 28.38 -35.03 13.45
CA ALA A 725 29.06 -33.97 14.19
C ALA A 725 30.59 -34.13 14.22
N ARG A 726 31.11 -35.36 14.25
CA ARG A 726 32.55 -35.64 14.12
C ARG A 726 33.02 -35.35 12.70
N ASP A 727 32.22 -35.71 11.71
CA ASP A 727 32.50 -35.45 10.31
C ASP A 727 32.55 -33.95 10.00
N ALA A 728 31.63 -33.19 10.60
CA ALA A 728 31.60 -31.74 10.51
C ALA A 728 32.59 -30.99 11.43
N GLN A 729 33.48 -31.69 12.14
CA GLN A 729 34.45 -31.08 13.06
C GLN A 729 33.82 -30.22 14.17
N ILE A 730 32.64 -30.60 14.70
CA ILE A 730 31.93 -29.83 15.74
C ILE A 730 31.68 -30.62 17.03
N HIS A 731 31.82 -31.95 17.02
CA HIS A 731 31.62 -32.83 18.20
C HIS A 731 32.32 -32.34 19.48
N GLU A 732 33.64 -32.10 19.42
CA GLU A 732 34.41 -31.63 20.58
C GLU A 732 33.91 -30.30 21.14
N ARG A 733 33.42 -29.42 20.26
CA ARG A 733 32.85 -28.13 20.66
C ARG A 733 31.49 -28.30 21.32
N ILE A 734 30.67 -29.24 20.84
CA ILE A 734 29.37 -29.59 21.41
C ILE A 734 29.56 -30.12 22.83
N LEU A 735 30.50 -31.04 23.05
CA LEU A 735 30.79 -31.60 24.38
C LEU A 735 31.27 -30.55 25.40
N ARG A 736 31.81 -29.42 24.94
CA ARG A 736 32.21 -28.28 25.80
C ARG A 736 31.04 -27.35 26.15
N LEU A 737 29.87 -27.51 25.53
CA LEU A 737 28.67 -26.77 25.94
C LEU A 737 28.16 -27.31 27.28
N PRO A 738 27.45 -26.48 28.08
CA PRO A 738 27.00 -26.86 29.42
C PRO A 738 26.24 -28.18 29.49
N ASN A 739 25.42 -28.48 28.47
CA ASN A 739 24.59 -29.68 28.40
C ASN A 739 24.93 -30.56 27.17
N GLY A 740 26.13 -30.43 26.59
CA GLY A 740 26.50 -31.22 25.41
C GLY A 740 25.51 -31.07 24.26
N TYR A 741 25.07 -32.21 23.70
CA TYR A 741 24.07 -32.29 22.62
C TYR A 741 22.67 -31.81 23.03
N ASP A 742 22.35 -31.81 24.32
CA ASP A 742 21.05 -31.36 24.84
C ASP A 742 21.05 -29.86 25.19
N THR A 743 22.13 -29.14 24.83
CA THR A 743 22.18 -27.68 24.93
C THR A 743 21.14 -27.08 24.00
N VAL A 744 20.16 -26.36 24.58
CA VAL A 744 19.16 -25.61 23.82
C VAL A 744 19.84 -24.42 23.16
N LEU A 745 19.76 -24.35 21.83
CA LEU A 745 20.22 -23.25 21.02
C LEU A 745 19.13 -22.18 21.02
N ASP A 746 19.30 -21.18 21.87
CA ASP A 746 18.45 -19.99 21.94
C ASP A 746 19.23 -18.72 21.51
N THR A 747 18.63 -17.54 21.70
CA THR A 747 19.27 -16.27 21.36
C THR A 747 20.50 -15.96 22.24
N ASP A 748 20.63 -16.59 23.41
CA ASP A 748 21.70 -16.36 24.38
C ASP A 748 22.88 -17.35 24.21
N THR A 749 22.70 -18.40 23.40
CA THR A 749 23.74 -19.40 23.15
C THR A 749 24.82 -18.87 22.21
N GLN A 750 26.00 -18.55 22.75
CA GLN A 750 27.13 -18.04 21.97
C GLN A 750 27.87 -19.14 21.22
N LEU A 751 27.41 -19.42 19.99
CA LEU A 751 28.20 -20.11 18.97
C LEU A 751 28.86 -19.08 18.05
N SER A 752 30.13 -19.29 17.71
CA SER A 752 30.82 -18.51 16.69
C SER A 752 30.20 -18.76 15.31
N GLY A 753 30.42 -17.87 14.34
CA GLY A 753 29.92 -18.08 12.97
C GLY A 753 30.38 -19.42 12.38
N GLY A 754 31.65 -19.78 12.57
CA GLY A 754 32.22 -21.04 12.07
C GLY A 754 31.68 -22.27 12.78
N GLU A 755 31.31 -22.14 14.06
CA GLU A 755 30.62 -23.20 14.80
C GLU A 755 29.19 -23.40 14.26
N LYS A 756 28.45 -22.32 14.01
CA LYS A 756 27.10 -22.38 13.41
C LYS A 756 27.15 -23.02 12.02
N GLN A 757 28.12 -22.66 11.19
CA GLN A 757 28.26 -23.25 9.85
C GLN A 757 28.60 -24.73 9.92
N ARG A 758 29.53 -25.16 10.80
CA ARG A 758 29.80 -26.59 11.00
C ARG A 758 28.60 -27.37 11.52
N LEU A 759 27.76 -26.79 12.38
CA LEU A 759 26.52 -27.43 12.81
C LEU A 759 25.55 -27.64 11.64
N THR A 760 25.49 -26.69 10.70
CA THR A 760 24.70 -26.82 9.46
C THR A 760 25.31 -27.83 8.49
N ILE A 761 26.64 -27.92 8.43
CA ILE A 761 27.34 -28.97 7.66
C ILE A 761 27.03 -30.34 8.25
N ALA A 762 27.01 -30.50 9.58
CA ALA A 762 26.58 -31.74 10.23
C ALA A 762 25.15 -32.14 9.84
N ARG A 763 24.23 -31.16 9.82
CA ARG A 763 22.85 -31.34 9.33
C ARG A 763 22.83 -31.81 7.86
N ALA A 764 23.63 -31.21 6.99
CA ALA A 764 23.70 -31.55 5.57
C ALA A 764 24.34 -32.94 5.33
N LEU A 765 25.37 -33.29 6.11
CA LEU A 765 25.99 -34.61 6.10
C LEU A 765 24.98 -35.69 6.49
N LEU A 766 24.22 -35.46 7.56
CA LEU A 766 23.21 -36.40 8.03
C LEU A 766 22.04 -36.56 7.05
N ALA A 767 21.63 -35.47 6.37
CA ALA A 767 20.59 -35.52 5.35
C ALA A 767 20.98 -36.31 4.09
N ASP A 768 22.28 -36.48 3.85
CA ASP A 768 22.87 -37.27 2.78
C ASP A 768 22.29 -37.05 1.36
N THR A 769 21.99 -35.79 0.99
CA THR A 769 21.41 -35.48 -0.32
C THR A 769 22.42 -35.66 -1.49
N PRO A 770 22.01 -36.23 -2.63
CA PRO A 770 22.90 -36.48 -3.78
C PRO A 770 23.37 -35.22 -4.53
N ILE A 771 22.58 -34.14 -4.47
CA ILE A 771 22.92 -32.84 -5.04
C ILE A 771 23.12 -31.85 -3.89
N LEU A 772 24.18 -31.05 -3.96
CA LEU A 772 24.53 -30.09 -2.93
C LEU A 772 24.78 -28.70 -3.51
N ILE A 773 24.16 -27.68 -2.94
CA ILE A 773 24.41 -26.28 -3.27
C ILE A 773 25.19 -25.63 -2.13
N LEU A 774 26.33 -25.01 -2.45
CA LEU A 774 27.19 -24.34 -1.47
C LEU A 774 27.34 -22.86 -1.86
N ASP A 775 27.07 -21.96 -0.91
CA ASP A 775 27.37 -20.53 -1.06
C ASP A 775 28.54 -20.14 -0.15
N GLU A 776 29.65 -19.82 -0.80
CA GLU A 776 30.97 -19.43 -0.28
C GLU A 776 31.41 -19.86 1.14
N ALA A 777 32.40 -20.74 1.16
CA ALA A 777 32.85 -21.58 2.26
C ALA A 777 33.73 -20.96 3.37
N THR A 778 34.19 -19.69 3.32
CA THR A 778 35.35 -19.30 4.17
C THR A 778 35.44 -17.83 4.63
N ALA A 779 34.34 -17.16 4.98
CA ALA A 779 34.37 -15.77 5.44
C ALA A 779 34.39 -15.62 6.99
N PHE A 780 35.19 -16.43 7.70
CA PHE A 780 35.33 -16.27 9.16
C PHE A 780 36.53 -15.42 9.54
N ALA A 781 36.40 -14.69 10.65
CA ALA A 781 37.47 -13.85 11.20
C ALA A 781 38.63 -14.68 11.82
N ASP A 782 38.41 -15.98 12.05
CA ASP A 782 39.34 -16.87 12.73
C ASP A 782 39.89 -17.95 11.77
N PRO A 783 41.22 -17.99 11.51
CA PRO A 783 41.85 -18.99 10.66
C PRO A 783 41.65 -20.44 11.11
N GLU A 784 41.55 -20.70 12.42
CA GLU A 784 41.31 -22.07 12.94
C GLU A 784 39.90 -22.54 12.56
N SER A 785 38.90 -21.68 12.77
CA SER A 785 37.52 -21.93 12.34
C SER A 785 37.41 -22.12 10.83
N GLU A 786 38.14 -21.34 10.02
CA GLU A 786 38.17 -21.48 8.56
C GLU A 786 38.72 -22.86 8.14
N TYR A 787 39.82 -23.31 8.74
CA TYR A 787 40.41 -24.63 8.48
C TYR A 787 39.44 -25.77 8.80
N LEU A 788 38.78 -25.72 9.97
CA LEU A 788 37.85 -26.77 10.40
C LEU A 788 36.59 -26.80 9.52
N VAL A 789 36.11 -25.64 9.05
CA VAL A 789 35.00 -25.55 8.10
C VAL A 789 35.40 -26.13 6.74
N GLN A 790 36.59 -25.83 6.23
CA GLN A 790 37.11 -26.43 4.99
C GLN A 790 37.22 -27.95 5.09
N GLN A 791 37.70 -28.48 6.22
CA GLN A 791 37.78 -29.92 6.44
C GLN A 791 36.40 -30.58 6.46
N ALA A 792 35.43 -29.94 7.12
CA ALA A 792 34.04 -30.40 7.14
C ALA A 792 33.41 -30.38 5.74
N LEU A 793 33.64 -29.32 4.95
CA LEU A 793 33.18 -29.22 3.58
C LEU A 793 33.83 -30.24 2.65
N GLY A 794 35.13 -30.51 2.82
CA GLY A 794 35.83 -31.54 2.06
C GLY A 794 35.22 -32.93 2.22
N ARG A 795 34.69 -33.25 3.41
CA ARG A 795 33.91 -34.48 3.65
C ARG A 795 32.51 -34.41 3.07
N LEU A 796 31.86 -33.25 3.15
CA LEU A 796 30.51 -33.05 2.64
C LEU A 796 30.43 -33.15 1.11
N ILE A 797 31.44 -32.69 0.37
CA ILE A 797 31.43 -32.71 -1.10
C ILE A 797 31.75 -34.08 -1.71
N ASP A 798 32.32 -35.00 -0.93
CA ASP A 798 32.77 -36.29 -1.45
C ASP A 798 31.58 -37.09 -2.01
N SER A 799 31.77 -37.67 -3.21
CA SER A 799 30.80 -38.52 -3.90
C SER A 799 29.42 -37.88 -4.21
N ARG A 800 29.33 -36.54 -4.31
CA ARG A 800 28.09 -35.80 -4.61
C ARG A 800 28.22 -34.92 -5.85
N THR A 801 27.08 -34.57 -6.45
CA THR A 801 27.02 -33.52 -7.47
C THR A 801 26.94 -32.17 -6.78
N VAL A 802 27.96 -31.32 -6.92
CA VAL A 802 28.06 -30.08 -6.15
C VAL A 802 27.99 -28.85 -7.05
N LEU A 803 27.12 -27.91 -6.70
CA LEU A 803 27.08 -26.56 -7.27
C LEU A 803 27.63 -25.57 -6.24
N VAL A 804 28.78 -24.98 -6.51
CA VAL A 804 29.43 -24.02 -5.61
C VAL A 804 29.33 -22.61 -6.18
N ILE A 805 28.84 -21.65 -5.41
CA ILE A 805 28.99 -20.22 -5.70
C ILE A 805 30.32 -19.76 -5.11
N ALA A 806 31.24 -19.31 -5.96
CA ALA A 806 32.55 -18.86 -5.52
C ALA A 806 32.71 -17.36 -5.66
N HIS A 807 33.17 -16.70 -4.59
CA HIS A 807 33.73 -15.35 -4.68
C HIS A 807 35.26 -15.37 -4.49
N ARG A 808 35.81 -16.39 -3.83
CA ARG A 808 37.24 -16.69 -3.77
C ARG A 808 37.63 -17.68 -4.86
N LEU A 809 38.10 -17.16 -5.99
CA LEU A 809 38.48 -17.96 -7.15
C LEU A 809 39.48 -19.09 -6.85
N HIS A 810 40.40 -18.92 -5.88
CA HIS A 810 41.38 -19.95 -5.54
C HIS A 810 40.76 -21.22 -4.93
N THR A 811 39.58 -21.12 -4.32
CA THR A 811 38.86 -22.26 -3.73
C THR A 811 38.21 -23.16 -4.78
N ILE A 812 38.13 -22.70 -6.04
CA ILE A 812 37.49 -23.43 -7.15
C ILE A 812 38.48 -23.79 -8.26
N ALA A 813 39.78 -23.67 -8.01
CA ALA A 813 40.81 -24.05 -8.97
C ALA A 813 40.76 -25.56 -9.30
N ASP A 814 40.36 -26.39 -8.34
CA ASP A 814 40.24 -27.83 -8.46
C ASP A 814 38.83 -28.29 -8.89
N ALA A 815 37.93 -27.36 -9.24
CA ALA A 815 36.58 -27.72 -9.70
C ALA A 815 36.63 -28.40 -11.07
N ASP A 816 35.88 -29.50 -11.23
CA ASP A 816 35.78 -30.25 -12.49
C ASP A 816 35.22 -29.39 -13.63
N GLN A 817 34.37 -28.42 -13.29
CA GLN A 817 33.75 -27.49 -14.24
C GLN A 817 33.57 -26.12 -13.61
N ILE A 818 34.01 -25.07 -14.32
CA ILE A 818 33.81 -23.68 -13.93
C ILE A 818 32.91 -23.01 -14.97
N VAL A 819 31.88 -22.31 -14.51
CA VAL A 819 30.91 -21.59 -15.33
C VAL A 819 30.99 -20.10 -14.98
N VAL A 820 31.38 -19.30 -15.98
CA VAL A 820 31.47 -17.84 -15.81
C VAL A 820 30.16 -17.20 -16.22
N LEU A 821 29.48 -16.57 -15.28
CA LEU A 821 28.27 -15.78 -15.52
C LEU A 821 28.62 -14.30 -15.70
N ASP A 822 28.05 -13.67 -16.72
CA ASP A 822 28.14 -12.23 -16.96
C ASP A 822 26.78 -11.70 -17.43
N HIS A 823 26.25 -10.70 -16.72
CA HIS A 823 24.92 -10.12 -17.00
C HIS A 823 23.81 -11.16 -17.24
N GLY A 824 23.72 -12.17 -16.38
CA GLY A 824 22.67 -13.19 -16.43
C GLY A 824 22.83 -14.26 -17.51
N ARG A 825 23.96 -14.29 -18.23
CA ARG A 825 24.27 -15.27 -19.29
C ARG A 825 25.53 -16.05 -18.96
N VAL A 826 25.63 -17.28 -19.47
CA VAL A 826 26.88 -18.04 -19.45
C VAL A 826 27.83 -17.45 -20.49
N ALA A 827 28.94 -16.89 -20.02
CA ALA A 827 29.98 -16.31 -20.87
C ALA A 827 31.03 -17.35 -21.27
N GLU A 828 31.44 -18.20 -20.33
CA GLU A 828 32.51 -19.19 -20.53
C GLU A 828 32.22 -20.44 -19.69
N THR A 829 32.70 -21.60 -20.14
CA THR A 829 32.64 -22.86 -19.38
C THR A 829 33.88 -23.70 -19.68
N GLY A 830 34.50 -24.29 -18.66
CA GLY A 830 35.70 -25.12 -18.82
C GLY A 830 36.39 -25.40 -17.48
N THR A 831 37.55 -26.05 -17.51
CA THR A 831 38.39 -26.21 -16.31
C THR A 831 39.16 -24.93 -16.01
N HIS A 832 39.75 -24.82 -14.82
CA HIS A 832 40.61 -23.70 -14.44
C HIS A 832 41.72 -23.43 -15.47
N THR A 833 42.39 -24.49 -15.91
CA THR A 833 43.49 -24.41 -16.88
C THR A 833 43.02 -23.94 -18.26
N ASP A 834 41.87 -24.43 -18.72
CA ASP A 834 41.32 -24.08 -20.03
C ASP A 834 40.90 -22.60 -20.07
N LEU A 835 40.23 -22.14 -19.02
CA LEU A 835 39.72 -20.78 -18.93
C LEU A 835 40.83 -19.73 -18.75
N LEU A 836 41.94 -20.10 -18.10
CA LEU A 836 43.14 -19.24 -18.06
C LEU A 836 43.84 -19.13 -19.41
N ALA A 837 43.88 -20.22 -20.19
CA ALA A 837 44.50 -20.21 -21.52
C ALA A 837 43.72 -19.35 -22.53
N ASN A 838 42.39 -19.31 -22.42
CA ASN A 838 41.49 -18.64 -23.37
C ASN A 838 41.50 -17.10 -23.33
N ASN A 839 42.32 -16.48 -22.46
CA ASN A 839 42.46 -15.02 -22.31
C ASN A 839 41.12 -14.26 -22.16
N GLY A 840 40.15 -14.92 -21.51
CA GLY A 840 38.75 -14.56 -21.48
C GLY A 840 38.30 -13.71 -20.28
N ARG A 841 37.00 -13.78 -19.93
CA ARG A 841 36.43 -13.13 -18.74
C ARG A 841 36.97 -13.75 -17.45
N TYR A 842 37.11 -15.06 -17.40
CA TYR A 842 37.66 -15.78 -16.24
C TYR A 842 39.08 -15.30 -15.89
N ARG A 843 39.97 -15.24 -16.88
CA ARG A 843 41.35 -14.81 -16.67
C ARG A 843 41.44 -13.40 -16.12
N ARG A 844 40.63 -12.47 -16.65
CA ARG A 844 40.56 -11.10 -16.13
C ARG A 844 40.09 -11.04 -14.68
N LEU A 845 39.12 -11.87 -14.30
CA LEU A 845 38.68 -12.00 -12.90
C LEU A 845 39.80 -12.57 -12.02
N TRP A 846 40.52 -13.59 -12.50
CA TRP A 846 41.62 -14.25 -11.79
C TRP A 846 42.82 -13.31 -11.56
N GLU A 847 43.26 -12.61 -12.59
CA GLU A 847 44.35 -11.64 -12.50
C GLU A 847 43.97 -10.47 -11.59
N GLY A 848 42.74 -9.97 -11.68
CA GLY A 848 42.22 -8.94 -10.77
C GLY A 848 42.29 -9.33 -9.29
N HIS A 849 41.89 -10.56 -8.95
CA HIS A 849 41.95 -11.06 -7.57
C HIS A 849 43.40 -11.26 -7.07
N ARG A 850 44.35 -11.64 -7.94
CA ARG A 850 45.77 -11.73 -7.57
C ARG A 850 46.38 -10.36 -7.23
N TYR A 851 45.99 -9.31 -7.95
CA TYR A 851 46.45 -7.94 -7.68
C TYR A 851 45.90 -7.38 -6.34
N GLU A 852 44.67 -7.71 -5.95
CA GLU A 852 44.12 -7.34 -4.64
C GLU A 852 44.80 -8.08 -3.48
N GLN A 853 45.05 -9.39 -3.60
CA GLN A 853 45.76 -10.13 -2.54
C GLN A 853 47.22 -9.68 -2.35
N SER A 854 47.88 -9.26 -3.44
CA SER A 854 49.26 -8.78 -3.38
C SER A 854 49.40 -7.33 -2.89
N SER A 855 48.38 -6.48 -3.09
CA SER A 855 48.36 -5.12 -2.51
C SER A 855 48.09 -5.13 -1.00
N VAL A 856 47.27 -6.07 -0.50
CA VAL A 856 47.01 -6.25 0.95
C VAL A 856 48.26 -6.73 1.69
N LEU A 857 49.07 -7.61 1.09
CA LEU A 857 50.35 -8.05 1.67
C LEU A 857 51.45 -6.97 1.60
N ALA A 858 51.34 -5.99 0.70
CA ALA A 858 52.24 -4.85 0.60
C ALA A 858 51.83 -3.66 1.50
N GLY A 859 50.62 -3.68 2.08
CA GLY A 859 50.09 -2.68 2.99
C GLY A 859 50.60 -2.80 4.43
N GLY A 860 51.91 -2.90 4.61
CA GLY A 860 52.57 -2.67 5.90
C GLY A 860 52.96 -1.20 6.02
N ASN A 861 52.32 -0.51 6.97
CA ASN A 861 52.49 0.90 7.36
C ASN A 861 51.87 1.96 6.43
N LEU A 862 50.60 2.29 6.71
CA LEU A 862 50.14 3.68 6.83
C LEU A 862 49.33 3.84 8.12
#